data_AF-A0A4S2ATZ0-F1
#
_entry.id   AF-A0A4S2ATZ0-F1
#
_cell.length_a   1.000
_cell.length_b   1.000
_cell.length_c   1.000
_cell.angle_alpha   90.00
_cell.angle_beta   90.00
_cell.angle_gamma   90.00
#
_symmetry.space_group_name_H-M   'P 1'
#
loop_
_entity.id
_entity.type
_entity.pdbx_description
1 polymer ?
#
loop_
_entity_poly.entity_id
_entity_poly.type
_entity_poly.pdbx_seq_one_letter_code
_entity_poly.pdbx_strand_id
1 'polypeptide(L)'
;MKRLLYSLWLAVGAIVCSSCADYLDVDRYFYDQVSVDSAFSKRVYTEGWLHSAYNTMLYVGEFSEPFRWASDDLYHPDMKDYQEGNYSADNQLSDSQESESRLWKYYEGIRKASTFINNVDRCPELTMDEKADMKAQVRFLRAYSYWGLIRVYGPVPLIPLEGQDVNLSYEELSLPRERFDVLVDFIDKELAEAARSLPTKRTVNNLGRPTRGAALGLRARVLLYAASPLFNGNTDLFNVKDCYGNQLVSQEYDENKWARAAAAAKDLIELSKNANLYELYTVAPKATSLPSTRPPYHEEYSNKKYPDGWEDVDPLLSYKSIFDGTILGSKNQELIFTRSSKGHLNINRWNEELMPKTLKGNNKLAVTQKMVDAYAMNDGRSITEAAVTNDYVTEGFTTQAYAATNPFLPANVSLMYNNREPRFYASVGYSGAVWEASSSSETMYRNSQIFYYRGLNDGKQGFKEDCPITGITMKKYYNNEDSRTTGGYQVDKTEMTIRYGEILLIYAEALNELTEVHHVTSYTGEDMVIQRDVDEMRYAIKRIRMRAGVPDYSDATYKNPDDFRMKLKKERQVELFGENCMRYFDLRRWKDAMIEENQLLQGCNINVSDDETHIADFYKPTIITTVHKVFEQRMYLWPFPTYELKRNVNMTQNPGW
;
A
#
# COMPACT_ATOMS: atom_id res chain seq x y z
N MET A 1 24.03 -41.64 -49.99
CA MET A 1 23.26 -40.47 -49.52
C MET A 1 22.01 -40.82 -48.72
N LYS A 2 21.17 -41.80 -49.09
CA LYS A 2 19.96 -42.11 -48.29
C LYS A 2 20.24 -42.72 -46.89
N ARG A 3 21.31 -43.51 -46.71
CA ARG A 3 21.68 -44.08 -45.39
C ARG A 3 22.35 -43.11 -44.41
N LEU A 4 22.95 -42.02 -44.90
CA LEU A 4 23.54 -40.95 -44.08
C LEU A 4 22.48 -39.96 -43.56
N LEU A 5 21.36 -39.82 -44.27
CA LEU A 5 20.21 -39.02 -43.83
C LEU A 5 19.45 -39.70 -42.68
N TYR A 6 19.29 -41.02 -42.69
CA TYR A 6 18.60 -41.73 -41.60
C TYR A 6 19.40 -41.75 -40.29
N SER A 7 20.74 -41.80 -40.35
CA SER A 7 21.58 -41.66 -39.15
C SER A 7 21.62 -40.23 -38.60
N LEU A 8 21.47 -39.21 -39.45
CA LEU A 8 21.32 -37.81 -39.01
C LEU A 8 19.96 -37.56 -38.34
N TRP A 9 18.88 -38.19 -38.82
CA TRP A 9 17.54 -38.09 -38.22
C TRP A 9 17.43 -38.84 -36.89
N LEU A 10 18.14 -39.97 -36.73
CA LEU A 10 18.23 -40.68 -35.44
C LEU A 10 19.11 -39.96 -34.40
N ALA A 11 20.12 -39.19 -34.83
CA ALA A 11 20.93 -38.35 -33.95
C ALA A 11 20.21 -37.04 -33.54
N VAL A 12 19.39 -36.46 -34.42
CA VAL A 12 18.57 -35.28 -34.10
C VAL A 12 17.35 -35.64 -33.23
N GLY A 13 16.81 -36.86 -33.37
CA GLY A 13 15.75 -37.37 -32.49
C GLY A 13 16.21 -37.72 -31.06
N ALA A 14 17.51 -37.92 -30.84
CA ALA A 14 18.07 -38.26 -29.53
C ALA A 14 18.54 -37.04 -28.70
N ILE A 15 18.50 -35.83 -29.26
CA ILE A 15 18.90 -34.58 -28.58
C ILE A 15 17.67 -33.80 -28.03
N VAL A 16 16.44 -34.24 -28.29
CA VAL A 16 15.22 -33.58 -27.80
C VAL A 16 14.72 -34.14 -26.44
N CYS A 17 15.35 -35.17 -25.88
CA CYS A 17 14.96 -35.75 -24.59
C CYS A 17 16.05 -35.64 -23.51
N SER A 18 16.90 -34.60 -23.54
CA SER A 18 17.63 -34.20 -22.34
C SER A 18 16.68 -33.44 -21.41
N SER A 19 16.00 -34.20 -20.56
CA SER A 19 15.58 -33.83 -19.19
C SER A 19 16.12 -32.46 -18.71
N CYS A 20 15.38 -31.39 -18.98
CA CYS A 20 15.17 -30.38 -17.96
C CYS A 20 14.02 -30.92 -17.12
N ALA A 21 14.37 -31.50 -15.99
CA ALA A 21 13.45 -31.72 -14.89
C ALA A 21 13.06 -30.36 -14.30
N ASP A 22 12.33 -29.55 -15.07
CA ASP A 22 11.43 -28.59 -14.45
C ASP A 22 10.29 -29.42 -13.90
N TYR A 23 10.42 -29.67 -12.60
CA TYR A 23 9.39 -30.14 -11.71
C TYR A 23 8.06 -29.54 -12.18
N LEU A 24 7.21 -30.37 -12.80
CA LEU A 24 5.78 -30.11 -12.77
C LEU A 24 5.49 -29.88 -11.28
N ASP A 25 5.11 -28.66 -10.92
CA ASP A 25 4.71 -28.29 -9.56
C ASP A 25 3.35 -28.96 -9.28
N VAL A 26 3.37 -30.29 -9.24
CA VAL A 26 2.21 -31.15 -8.96
C VAL A 26 1.79 -30.95 -7.50
N ASP A 27 2.67 -30.45 -6.65
CA ASP A 27 2.39 -30.13 -5.25
C ASP A 27 1.22 -29.13 -5.11
N ARG A 28 1.10 -28.15 -6.03
CA ARG A 28 0.03 -27.15 -5.95
C ARG A 28 -1.38 -27.73 -6.12
N TYR A 29 -1.53 -28.78 -6.94
CA TYR A 29 -2.82 -29.44 -7.21
C TYR A 29 -3.02 -30.71 -6.38
N PHE A 30 -1.95 -31.30 -5.85
CA PHE A 30 -2.05 -32.51 -5.03
C PHE A 30 -2.91 -32.27 -3.79
N TYR A 31 -2.72 -31.16 -3.09
CA TYR A 31 -3.49 -30.85 -1.87
C TYR A 31 -4.97 -30.52 -2.11
N ASP A 32 -5.34 -30.05 -3.31
CA ASP A 32 -6.73 -29.83 -3.68
C ASP A 32 -7.45 -31.17 -4.02
N GLN A 33 -6.70 -32.26 -4.23
CA GLN A 33 -7.22 -33.61 -4.52
C GLN A 33 -7.18 -34.58 -3.32
N VAL A 34 -6.49 -34.22 -2.24
CA VAL A 34 -6.43 -35.04 -1.02
C VAL A 34 -7.72 -34.83 -0.23
N SER A 35 -8.37 -35.93 0.19
CA SER A 35 -9.55 -35.83 1.07
C SER A 35 -9.19 -35.10 2.37
N VAL A 36 -10.13 -34.35 2.94
CA VAL A 36 -9.92 -33.63 4.21
C VAL A 36 -9.32 -34.56 5.27
N ASP A 37 -9.77 -35.82 5.33
CA ASP A 37 -9.25 -36.80 6.28
C ASP A 37 -7.77 -37.14 6.09
N SER A 38 -7.29 -37.21 4.85
CA SER A 38 -5.89 -37.50 4.55
C SER A 38 -5.02 -36.25 4.72
N ALA A 39 -5.54 -35.05 4.45
CA ALA A 39 -4.82 -33.78 4.55
C ALA A 39 -4.31 -33.48 5.96
N PHE A 40 -5.04 -33.89 7.01
CA PHE A 40 -4.69 -33.66 8.41
C PHE A 40 -4.11 -34.90 9.11
N SER A 41 -3.76 -35.94 8.36
CA SER A 41 -3.24 -37.20 8.92
C SER A 41 -1.75 -37.16 9.27
N LYS A 42 -0.96 -36.33 8.57
CA LYS A 42 0.50 -36.19 8.72
C LYS A 42 0.93 -34.74 8.69
N ARG A 43 2.08 -34.42 9.30
CA ARG A 43 2.65 -33.06 9.36
C ARG A 43 2.81 -32.47 7.97
N VAL A 44 3.45 -33.19 7.05
CA VAL A 44 3.74 -32.70 5.69
C VAL A 44 2.47 -32.26 4.97
N TYR A 45 1.39 -33.04 5.08
CA TYR A 45 0.12 -32.71 4.44
C TYR A 45 -0.58 -31.53 5.11
N THR A 46 -0.50 -31.45 6.44
CA THR A 46 -1.06 -30.34 7.22
C THR A 46 -0.33 -29.04 6.90
N GLU A 47 1.00 -29.07 6.82
CA GLU A 47 1.82 -27.93 6.41
C GLU A 47 1.56 -27.54 4.94
N GLY A 48 1.34 -28.52 4.05
CA GLY A 48 0.91 -28.28 2.67
C GLY A 48 -0.43 -27.56 2.57
N TRP A 49 -1.43 -27.95 3.38
CA TRP A 49 -2.70 -27.24 3.45
C TRP A 49 -2.52 -25.81 3.98
N LEU A 50 -1.74 -25.64 5.05
CA LEU A 50 -1.42 -24.31 5.59
C LEU A 50 -0.82 -23.43 4.50
N HIS A 51 0.19 -23.93 3.76
CA HIS A 51 0.80 -23.22 2.64
C HIS A 51 -0.23 -22.85 1.57
N SER A 52 -1.14 -23.76 1.21
CA SER A 52 -2.23 -23.46 0.27
C SER A 52 -3.15 -22.34 0.75
N ALA A 53 -3.41 -22.23 2.06
CA ALA A 53 -4.21 -21.13 2.62
C ALA A 53 -3.51 -19.76 2.44
N TYR A 54 -2.17 -19.71 2.50
CA TYR A 54 -1.41 -18.49 2.24
C TYR A 54 -1.50 -18.01 0.79
N ASN A 55 -1.89 -18.85 -0.17
CA ASN A 55 -2.03 -18.42 -1.57
C ASN A 55 -3.02 -17.26 -1.73
N THR A 56 -3.99 -17.09 -0.83
CA THR A 56 -4.89 -15.93 -0.86
C THR A 56 -4.08 -14.62 -0.85
N MET A 57 -2.95 -14.55 -0.13
CA MET A 57 -2.10 -13.35 -0.05
C MET A 57 -1.47 -12.91 -1.38
N LEU A 58 -1.43 -13.80 -2.40
CA LEU A 58 -0.98 -13.44 -3.75
C LEU A 58 -2.02 -12.61 -4.52
N TYR A 59 -3.29 -12.80 -4.18
CA TYR A 59 -4.43 -12.13 -4.80
C TYR A 59 -4.95 -10.99 -3.92
N VAL A 60 -4.72 -11.10 -2.62
CA VAL A 60 -5.08 -10.12 -1.60
C VAL A 60 -3.89 -9.21 -1.32
N GLY A 61 -3.72 -8.19 -2.15
CA GLY A 61 -2.67 -7.20 -1.95
C GLY A 61 -2.44 -6.22 -3.07
N GLU A 62 -1.87 -5.06 -2.73
CA GLU A 62 -1.73 -3.93 -3.66
C GLU A 62 -1.11 -4.31 -5.00
N PHE A 63 -0.18 -5.26 -5.07
CA PHE A 63 0.41 -5.69 -6.36
C PHE A 63 -0.56 -6.41 -7.30
N SER A 64 -1.58 -7.06 -6.76
CA SER A 64 -2.65 -7.71 -7.52
C SER A 64 -3.94 -6.88 -7.53
N GLU A 65 -4.08 -5.89 -6.64
CA GLU A 65 -5.26 -5.03 -6.62
C GLU A 65 -5.27 -4.14 -7.87
N PRO A 66 -6.38 -4.10 -8.60
CA PRO A 66 -6.50 -3.41 -9.86
C PRO A 66 -6.70 -1.90 -9.74
N PHE A 67 -6.73 -1.34 -8.53
CA PHE A 67 -6.81 0.10 -8.28
C PHE A 67 -5.49 0.67 -7.74
N ARG A 68 -4.40 -0.12 -7.75
CA ARG A 68 -3.04 0.40 -7.56
C ARG A 68 -2.79 1.44 -8.66
N TRP A 69 -2.59 2.71 -8.31
CA TRP A 69 -2.51 3.84 -9.27
C TRP A 69 -3.84 4.37 -9.84
N ALA A 70 -4.97 4.05 -9.21
CA ALA A 70 -6.30 4.54 -9.62
C ALA A 70 -6.88 5.58 -8.63
N SER A 71 -6.03 6.44 -8.05
CA SER A 71 -6.47 7.52 -7.14
C SER A 71 -5.99 8.90 -7.61
N ASP A 72 -6.01 9.91 -6.74
CA ASP A 72 -5.65 11.30 -7.05
C ASP A 72 -4.15 11.63 -6.87
N ASP A 73 -3.36 10.67 -6.39
CA ASP A 73 -1.92 10.80 -6.14
C ASP A 73 -1.05 10.25 -7.29
N LEU A 74 -1.51 9.16 -7.90
CA LEU A 74 -0.83 8.44 -8.98
C LEU A 74 -1.80 8.13 -10.12
N TYR A 75 -1.24 8.04 -11.32
CA TYR A 75 -1.91 7.56 -12.51
C TYR A 75 -1.01 6.60 -13.28
N HIS A 76 -1.59 5.54 -13.84
CA HIS A 76 -0.96 4.68 -14.84
C HIS A 76 -1.95 4.42 -15.98
N PRO A 77 -1.52 4.35 -17.26
CA PRO A 77 -2.41 4.10 -18.40
C PRO A 77 -3.30 2.86 -18.27
N ASP A 78 -2.80 1.79 -17.66
CA ASP A 78 -3.58 0.57 -17.41
C ASP A 78 -4.80 0.80 -16.49
N MET A 79 -4.82 1.90 -15.72
CA MET A 79 -5.88 2.24 -14.78
C MET A 79 -6.92 3.19 -15.37
N LYS A 80 -6.83 3.52 -16.67
CA LYS A 80 -7.73 4.48 -17.33
C LYS A 80 -9.21 4.15 -17.10
N ASP A 81 -9.59 2.89 -17.30
CA ASP A 81 -10.99 2.47 -17.13
C ASP A 81 -11.49 2.58 -15.70
N TYR A 82 -10.62 2.42 -14.69
CA TYR A 82 -11.00 2.67 -13.30
C TYR A 82 -11.20 4.16 -13.02
N GLN A 83 -10.33 5.01 -13.56
CA GLN A 83 -10.40 6.46 -13.39
C GLN A 83 -11.60 7.07 -14.11
N GLU A 84 -12.00 6.49 -15.24
CA GLU A 84 -13.17 6.91 -16.04
C GLU A 84 -14.49 6.29 -15.59
N GLY A 85 -14.46 5.36 -14.62
CA GLY A 85 -15.67 4.70 -14.12
C GLY A 85 -16.24 3.62 -15.05
N ASN A 86 -15.43 3.05 -15.94
CA ASN A 86 -15.83 2.06 -16.95
C ASN A 86 -15.93 0.61 -16.40
N TYR A 87 -16.37 0.42 -15.17
CA TYR A 87 -16.62 -0.90 -14.55
C TYR A 87 -18.08 -1.06 -14.16
N SER A 88 -18.56 -2.29 -14.03
CA SER A 88 -19.94 -2.61 -13.66
C SER A 88 -20.07 -4.03 -13.09
N ALA A 89 -21.28 -4.43 -12.69
CA ALA A 89 -21.57 -5.80 -12.28
C ALA A 89 -21.26 -6.85 -13.37
N ASP A 90 -21.42 -6.49 -14.65
CA ASP A 90 -21.12 -7.35 -15.79
C ASP A 90 -19.68 -7.18 -16.33
N ASN A 91 -18.97 -6.13 -15.90
CA ASN A 91 -17.60 -5.83 -16.32
C ASN A 91 -16.72 -5.45 -15.13
N GLN A 92 -16.16 -6.44 -14.44
CA GLN A 92 -15.35 -6.22 -13.22
C GLN A 92 -13.92 -5.72 -13.49
N LEU A 93 -13.52 -5.49 -14.75
CA LEU A 93 -12.19 -5.03 -15.25
C LEU A 93 -10.96 -5.87 -14.82
N SER A 94 -10.89 -6.37 -13.59
CA SER A 94 -9.79 -7.18 -13.06
C SER A 94 -9.99 -8.69 -13.16
N ASP A 95 -11.21 -9.13 -13.45
CA ASP A 95 -11.56 -10.54 -13.48
C ASP A 95 -11.24 -11.10 -14.87
N SER A 96 -10.10 -11.79 -15.02
CA SER A 96 -9.77 -12.50 -16.26
C SER A 96 -10.72 -13.68 -16.53
N GLN A 97 -11.22 -14.29 -15.45
CA GLN A 97 -12.27 -15.31 -15.41
C GLN A 97 -12.84 -15.40 -13.99
N GLU A 98 -14.06 -15.95 -13.84
CA GLU A 98 -14.79 -15.97 -12.55
C GLU A 98 -14.01 -16.60 -11.39
N SER A 99 -13.27 -17.69 -11.64
CA SER A 99 -12.46 -18.40 -10.64
C SER A 99 -11.18 -17.67 -10.23
N GLU A 100 -10.82 -16.62 -10.96
CA GLU A 100 -9.73 -15.69 -10.64
C GLU A 100 -10.24 -14.36 -10.08
N SER A 101 -11.55 -14.22 -9.93
CA SER A 101 -12.13 -13.01 -9.34
C SER A 101 -11.68 -12.83 -7.91
N ARG A 102 -11.62 -11.55 -7.52
CA ARG A 102 -11.33 -11.12 -6.16
C ARG A 102 -12.25 -11.83 -5.15
N LEU A 103 -13.55 -11.79 -5.40
CA LEU A 103 -14.55 -12.34 -4.50
C LEU A 103 -14.35 -13.86 -4.31
N TRP A 104 -14.11 -14.59 -5.41
CA TRP A 104 -13.80 -16.02 -5.35
C TRP A 104 -12.56 -16.32 -4.52
N LYS A 105 -11.42 -15.65 -4.77
CA LYS A 105 -10.16 -15.91 -4.07
C LYS A 105 -10.23 -15.59 -2.57
N TYR A 106 -11.02 -14.59 -2.19
CA TYR A 106 -11.26 -14.26 -0.79
C TYR A 106 -12.08 -15.35 -0.07
N TYR A 107 -13.20 -15.77 -0.64
CA TYR A 107 -14.01 -16.84 -0.03
C TYR A 107 -13.31 -18.20 -0.07
N GLU A 108 -12.48 -18.46 -1.08
CA GLU A 108 -11.59 -19.62 -1.10
C GLU A 108 -10.62 -19.60 0.09
N GLY A 109 -9.99 -18.45 0.37
CA GLY A 109 -9.13 -18.26 1.54
C GLY A 109 -9.86 -18.48 2.86
N ILE A 110 -11.07 -17.93 3.00
CA ILE A 110 -11.94 -18.12 4.16
C ILE A 110 -12.26 -19.61 4.38
N ARG A 111 -12.66 -20.31 3.31
CA ARG A 111 -12.96 -21.75 3.37
C ARG A 111 -11.73 -22.55 3.79
N LYS A 112 -10.57 -22.34 3.13
CA LYS A 112 -9.31 -23.03 3.45
C LYS A 112 -8.90 -22.83 4.91
N ALA A 113 -9.04 -21.61 5.42
CA ALA A 113 -8.75 -21.29 6.82
C ALA A 113 -9.72 -21.96 7.80
N SER A 114 -11.04 -21.87 7.57
CA SER A 114 -12.04 -22.52 8.42
C SER A 114 -11.85 -24.04 8.46
N THR A 115 -11.65 -24.69 7.30
CA THR A 115 -11.37 -26.13 7.24
C THR A 115 -10.10 -26.50 8.02
N PHE A 116 -9.04 -25.69 7.92
CA PHE A 116 -7.80 -25.94 8.68
C PHE A 116 -8.03 -25.87 10.19
N ILE A 117 -8.69 -24.82 10.68
CA ILE A 117 -8.97 -24.63 12.11
C ILE A 117 -9.73 -25.83 12.68
N ASN A 118 -10.72 -26.34 11.94
CA ASN A 118 -11.59 -27.42 12.38
C ASN A 118 -10.93 -28.80 12.35
N ASN A 119 -9.78 -28.97 11.68
CA ASN A 119 -9.19 -30.28 11.44
C ASN A 119 -7.73 -30.45 11.91
N VAL A 120 -6.97 -29.38 12.11
CA VAL A 120 -5.54 -29.47 12.47
C VAL A 120 -5.27 -30.25 13.76
N ASP A 121 -6.22 -30.31 14.69
CA ASP A 121 -6.08 -31.08 15.94
C ASP A 121 -5.96 -32.58 15.71
N ARG A 122 -6.46 -33.07 14.56
CA ARG A 122 -6.43 -34.48 14.16
C ARG A 122 -5.02 -34.96 13.80
N CYS A 123 -4.08 -34.05 13.50
CA CYS A 123 -2.71 -34.41 13.18
C CYS A 123 -1.93 -34.83 14.44
N PRO A 124 -1.47 -36.09 14.56
CA PRO A 124 -0.77 -36.55 15.76
C PRO A 124 0.70 -36.09 15.82
N GLU A 125 1.28 -35.65 14.69
CA GLU A 125 2.70 -35.28 14.57
C GLU A 125 3.00 -33.81 14.95
N LEU A 126 1.96 -33.02 15.22
CA LEU A 126 2.08 -31.62 15.63
C LEU A 126 1.90 -31.47 17.14
N THR A 127 2.78 -30.70 17.77
CA THR A 127 2.66 -30.30 19.17
C THR A 127 1.48 -29.33 19.38
N MET A 128 1.05 -29.16 20.64
CA MET A 128 -0.01 -28.19 20.96
C MET A 128 0.37 -26.76 20.57
N ASP A 129 1.63 -26.37 20.79
CA ASP A 129 2.12 -25.02 20.46
C ASP A 129 2.16 -24.80 18.94
N GLU A 130 2.61 -25.79 18.17
CA GLU A 130 2.57 -25.72 16.69
C GLU A 130 1.14 -25.61 16.18
N LYS A 131 0.21 -26.41 16.73
CA LYS A 131 -1.22 -26.33 16.38
C LYS A 131 -1.79 -24.94 16.71
N ALA A 132 -1.45 -24.39 17.88
CA ALA A 132 -1.90 -23.06 18.29
C ALA A 132 -1.36 -21.95 17.36
N ASP A 133 -0.07 -21.98 17.02
CA ASP A 133 0.53 -21.04 16.08
C ASP A 133 -0.08 -21.17 14.67
N MET A 134 -0.24 -22.39 14.16
CA MET A 134 -0.83 -22.61 12.83
C MET A 134 -2.30 -22.16 12.79
N LYS A 135 -3.10 -22.44 13.82
CA LYS A 135 -4.46 -21.92 13.96
C LYS A 135 -4.49 -20.40 13.97
N ALA A 136 -3.59 -19.77 14.71
CA ALA A 136 -3.51 -18.32 14.79
C ALA A 136 -3.11 -17.68 13.45
N GLN A 137 -2.20 -18.33 12.70
CA GLN A 137 -1.85 -17.91 11.34
C GLN A 137 -3.08 -17.93 10.42
N VAL A 138 -3.84 -19.03 10.38
CA VAL A 138 -5.02 -19.10 9.49
C VAL A 138 -6.19 -18.22 9.93
N ARG A 139 -6.33 -17.92 11.24
CA ARG A 139 -7.26 -16.88 11.72
C ARG A 139 -6.89 -15.51 11.17
N PHE A 140 -5.60 -15.16 11.22
CA PHE A 140 -5.11 -13.95 10.59
C PHE A 140 -5.42 -13.92 9.08
N LEU A 141 -5.20 -15.03 8.36
CA LEU A 141 -5.53 -15.12 6.93
C LEU A 141 -7.02 -14.95 6.67
N ARG A 142 -7.89 -15.60 7.45
CA ARG A 142 -9.36 -15.47 7.32
C ARG A 142 -9.83 -14.04 7.57
N ALA A 143 -9.32 -13.41 8.63
CA ALA A 143 -9.57 -12.01 8.94
C ALA A 143 -9.06 -11.08 7.82
N TYR A 144 -7.88 -11.36 7.27
CA TYR A 144 -7.31 -10.60 6.15
C TYR A 144 -8.14 -10.73 4.86
N SER A 145 -8.69 -11.92 4.59
CA SER A 145 -9.59 -12.14 3.46
C SER A 145 -10.90 -11.37 3.62
N TYR A 146 -11.51 -11.41 4.81
CA TYR A 146 -12.70 -10.59 5.08
C TYR A 146 -12.41 -9.09 4.99
N TRP A 147 -11.28 -8.64 5.54
CA TRP A 147 -10.84 -7.26 5.40
C TRP A 147 -10.76 -6.81 3.93
N GLY A 148 -10.16 -7.64 3.09
CA GLY A 148 -10.05 -7.37 1.66
C GLY A 148 -11.39 -7.29 0.93
N LEU A 149 -12.40 -8.07 1.37
CA LEU A 149 -13.77 -7.98 0.88
C LEU A 149 -14.45 -6.68 1.35
N ILE A 150 -14.47 -6.43 2.66
CA ILE A 150 -15.32 -5.37 3.24
C ILE A 150 -14.83 -3.96 2.90
N ARG A 151 -13.52 -3.78 2.70
CA ARG A 151 -12.96 -2.47 2.30
C ARG A 151 -13.33 -2.06 0.87
N VAL A 152 -13.78 -3.02 0.05
CA VAL A 152 -14.13 -2.82 -1.37
C VAL A 152 -15.65 -2.88 -1.59
N TYR A 153 -16.30 -3.94 -1.09
CA TYR A 153 -17.73 -4.21 -1.34
C TYR A 153 -18.64 -3.76 -0.20
N GLY A 154 -18.09 -3.42 0.97
CA GLY A 154 -18.85 -3.14 2.18
C GLY A 154 -19.40 -4.43 2.80
N PRO A 155 -20.66 -4.45 3.26
CA PRO A 155 -21.31 -5.65 3.79
C PRO A 155 -21.21 -6.85 2.84
N VAL A 156 -20.84 -8.03 3.32
CA VAL A 156 -20.76 -9.29 2.54
C VAL A 156 -21.30 -10.46 3.36
N PRO A 157 -21.62 -11.61 2.75
CA PRO A 157 -22.00 -12.81 3.52
C PRO A 157 -20.94 -13.25 4.53
N LEU A 158 -21.35 -13.48 5.77
CA LEU A 158 -20.51 -14.10 6.79
C LEU A 158 -20.71 -15.62 6.73
N ILE A 159 -19.62 -16.37 6.50
CA ILE A 159 -19.66 -17.82 6.37
C ILE A 159 -19.62 -18.44 7.77
N PRO A 160 -20.47 -19.44 8.08
CA PRO A 160 -20.40 -20.17 9.35
C PRO A 160 -19.00 -20.75 9.62
N LEU A 161 -18.62 -20.81 10.90
CA LEU A 161 -17.27 -21.23 11.32
C LEU A 161 -16.99 -22.70 10.99
N GLU A 162 -18.02 -23.53 11.06
CA GLU A 162 -18.06 -24.93 10.67
C GLU A 162 -17.95 -25.13 9.15
N GLY A 163 -18.17 -24.08 8.36
CA GLY A 163 -18.28 -24.12 6.91
C GLY A 163 -19.72 -24.37 6.45
N GLN A 164 -19.87 -24.74 5.18
CA GLN A 164 -21.15 -25.13 4.59
C GLN A 164 -21.05 -26.53 4.00
N ASP A 165 -22.16 -27.28 4.00
CA ASP A 165 -22.22 -28.62 3.41
C ASP A 165 -22.30 -28.52 1.89
N VAL A 166 -21.25 -28.97 1.21
CA VAL A 166 -21.12 -28.93 -0.26
C VAL A 166 -22.16 -29.79 -1.00
N ASN A 167 -22.91 -30.64 -0.29
CA ASN A 167 -23.98 -31.44 -0.87
C ASN A 167 -25.32 -30.69 -0.98
N LEU A 168 -25.44 -29.53 -0.33
CA LEU A 168 -26.63 -28.69 -0.40
C LEU A 168 -26.76 -28.04 -1.78
N SER A 169 -28.00 -27.75 -2.17
CA SER A 169 -28.27 -26.98 -3.39
C SER A 169 -27.73 -25.54 -3.26
N TYR A 170 -27.51 -24.86 -4.40
CA TYR A 170 -27.07 -23.45 -4.38
C TYR A 170 -28.04 -22.53 -3.62
N GLU A 171 -29.34 -22.82 -3.65
CA GLU A 171 -30.35 -22.06 -2.93
C GLU A 171 -30.23 -22.26 -1.40
N GLU A 172 -29.93 -23.48 -0.96
CA GLU A 172 -29.66 -23.79 0.46
C GLU A 172 -28.32 -23.25 0.95
N LEU A 173 -27.34 -23.09 0.04
CA LEU A 173 -26.04 -22.46 0.31
C LEU A 173 -26.07 -20.92 0.25
N SER A 174 -27.19 -20.34 -0.20
CA SER A 174 -27.31 -18.90 -0.39
C SER A 174 -27.42 -18.18 0.95
N LEU A 175 -26.45 -17.33 1.26
CA LEU A 175 -26.43 -16.54 2.48
C LEU A 175 -26.71 -15.06 2.17
N PRO A 176 -27.56 -14.39 2.97
CA PRO A 176 -27.69 -12.94 2.86
C PRO A 176 -26.38 -12.25 3.24
N ARG A 177 -26.23 -11.01 2.80
CA ARG A 177 -25.16 -10.14 3.28
C ARG A 177 -25.37 -9.87 4.78
N GLU A 178 -24.28 -9.83 5.54
CA GLU A 178 -24.31 -9.53 6.97
C GLU A 178 -24.01 -8.06 7.23
N ARG A 179 -24.53 -7.51 8.34
CA ARG A 179 -24.27 -6.13 8.80
C ARG A 179 -22.77 -5.88 8.89
N PHE A 180 -22.35 -4.70 8.43
CA PHE A 180 -20.95 -4.29 8.40
C PHE A 180 -20.28 -4.40 9.78
N ASP A 181 -20.95 -3.92 10.82
CA ASP A 181 -20.40 -3.94 12.18
C ASP A 181 -20.23 -5.35 12.74
N VAL A 182 -21.08 -6.31 12.34
CA VAL A 182 -20.94 -7.73 12.72
C VAL A 182 -19.69 -8.33 12.04
N LEU A 183 -19.44 -7.99 10.77
CA LEU A 183 -18.22 -8.40 10.06
C LEU A 183 -16.96 -7.79 10.69
N VAL A 184 -17.02 -6.52 11.09
CA VAL A 184 -15.91 -5.84 11.78
C VAL A 184 -15.63 -6.50 13.13
N ASP A 185 -16.66 -6.79 13.93
CA ASP A 185 -16.50 -7.45 15.23
C ASP A 185 -15.96 -8.88 15.08
N PHE A 186 -16.36 -9.60 14.03
CA PHE A 186 -15.80 -10.89 13.68
C PHE A 186 -14.29 -10.80 13.39
N ILE A 187 -13.89 -9.87 12.52
CA ILE A 187 -12.48 -9.63 12.17
C ILE A 187 -11.67 -9.22 13.40
N ASP A 188 -12.19 -8.29 14.21
CA ASP A 188 -11.57 -7.81 15.44
C ASP A 188 -11.28 -8.96 16.41
N LYS A 189 -12.28 -9.81 16.65
CA LYS A 189 -12.16 -11.00 17.51
C LYS A 189 -11.13 -12.00 16.97
N GLU A 190 -11.19 -12.32 15.68
CA GLU A 190 -10.23 -13.24 15.04
C GLU A 190 -8.78 -12.74 15.19
N LEU A 191 -8.55 -11.44 15.03
CA LEU A 191 -7.24 -10.84 15.15
C LEU A 191 -6.76 -10.74 16.60
N ALA A 192 -7.64 -10.43 17.55
CA ALA A 192 -7.31 -10.47 18.97
C ALA A 192 -6.94 -11.88 19.42
N GLU A 193 -7.69 -12.90 19.01
CA GLU A 193 -7.37 -14.31 19.27
C GLU A 193 -6.06 -14.75 18.61
N ALA A 194 -5.82 -14.34 17.36
CA ALA A 194 -4.56 -14.60 16.67
C ALA A 194 -3.38 -13.93 17.40
N ALA A 195 -3.52 -12.67 17.82
CA ALA A 195 -2.47 -11.94 18.52
C ALA A 195 -2.02 -12.63 19.82
N ARG A 196 -2.94 -13.22 20.58
CA ARG A 196 -2.61 -13.95 21.83
C ARG A 196 -1.70 -15.16 21.57
N SER A 197 -1.88 -15.85 20.45
CA SER A 197 -1.20 -17.11 20.14
C SER A 197 0.03 -16.95 19.24
N LEU A 198 0.05 -15.92 18.38
CA LEU A 198 1.19 -15.68 17.47
C LEU A 198 2.44 -15.23 18.24
N PRO A 199 3.64 -15.64 17.78
CA PRO A 199 4.90 -15.15 18.34
C PRO A 199 5.13 -13.67 17.98
N THR A 200 5.95 -12.99 18.78
CA THR A 200 6.33 -11.58 18.55
C THR A 200 7.33 -11.41 17.41
N LYS A 201 8.17 -12.42 17.14
CA LYS A 201 9.16 -12.40 16.06
C LYS A 201 9.13 -13.70 15.26
N ARG A 202 9.51 -13.60 13.99
CA ARG A 202 9.75 -14.75 13.10
C ARG A 202 11.21 -14.76 12.66
N THR A 203 11.70 -15.93 12.27
CA THR A 203 13.02 -16.06 11.63
C THR A 203 13.00 -15.46 10.22
N VAL A 204 14.18 -15.17 9.67
CA VAL A 204 14.32 -14.57 8.32
C VAL A 204 13.58 -15.36 7.25
N ASN A 205 13.64 -16.69 7.30
CA ASN A 205 12.97 -17.58 6.33
C ASN A 205 11.44 -17.61 6.48
N ASN A 206 10.90 -17.08 7.59
CA ASN A 206 9.47 -17.06 7.90
C ASN A 206 8.94 -15.62 8.03
N LEU A 207 9.63 -14.63 7.46
CA LEU A 207 9.27 -13.21 7.60
C LEU A 207 7.86 -12.89 7.07
N GLY A 208 7.37 -13.66 6.09
CA GLY A 208 6.01 -13.53 5.54
C GLY A 208 4.91 -14.18 6.39
N ARG A 209 5.24 -14.86 7.50
CA ARG A 209 4.24 -15.39 8.44
C ARG A 209 3.83 -14.30 9.43
N PRO A 210 2.54 -14.16 9.78
CA PRO A 210 2.09 -13.14 10.71
C PRO A 210 2.70 -13.35 12.09
N THR A 211 2.94 -12.24 12.77
CA THR A 211 3.34 -12.13 14.16
C THR A 211 2.17 -11.55 14.98
N ARG A 212 2.33 -11.51 16.30
CA ARG A 212 1.44 -10.73 17.17
C ARG A 212 1.30 -9.29 16.69
N GLY A 213 2.41 -8.67 16.29
CA GLY A 213 2.40 -7.31 15.75
C GLY A 213 1.57 -7.17 14.47
N ALA A 214 1.68 -8.14 13.56
CA ALA A 214 0.90 -8.17 12.33
C ALA A 214 -0.62 -8.23 12.60
N ALA A 215 -1.05 -9.08 13.54
CA ALA A 215 -2.45 -9.20 13.91
C ALA A 215 -3.01 -7.91 14.53
N LEU A 216 -2.26 -7.30 15.47
CA LEU A 216 -2.66 -6.03 16.08
C LEU A 216 -2.64 -4.86 15.09
N GLY A 217 -1.67 -4.82 14.17
CA GLY A 217 -1.59 -3.78 13.15
C GLY A 217 -2.76 -3.85 12.16
N LEU A 218 -3.15 -5.05 11.73
CA LEU A 218 -4.34 -5.21 10.89
C LEU A 218 -5.61 -4.84 11.66
N ARG A 219 -5.70 -5.23 12.94
CA ARG A 219 -6.84 -4.91 13.81
C ARG A 219 -7.03 -3.40 13.92
N ALA A 220 -5.95 -2.65 14.17
CA ALA A 220 -5.98 -1.19 14.21
C ALA A 220 -6.49 -0.56 12.90
N ARG A 221 -6.02 -1.08 11.75
CA ARG A 221 -6.46 -0.62 10.42
C ARG A 221 -7.95 -0.87 10.16
N VAL A 222 -8.43 -2.09 10.47
CA VAL A 222 -9.83 -2.48 10.27
C VAL A 222 -10.74 -1.58 11.10
N LEU A 223 -10.41 -1.40 12.39
CA LEU A 223 -11.21 -0.58 13.31
C LEU A 223 -11.19 0.90 12.92
N LEU A 224 -10.05 1.43 12.43
CA LEU A 224 -10.00 2.80 11.91
C LEU A 224 -10.99 3.01 10.77
N TYR A 225 -11.06 2.08 9.83
CA TYR A 225 -11.95 2.20 8.67
C TYR A 225 -13.42 2.06 9.08
N ALA A 226 -13.72 1.20 10.05
CA ALA A 226 -15.07 1.08 10.61
C ALA A 226 -15.52 2.32 11.38
N ALA A 227 -14.58 3.03 12.04
CA ALA A 227 -14.84 4.28 12.73
C ALA A 227 -14.99 5.50 11.80
N SER A 228 -14.46 5.39 10.58
CA SER A 228 -14.42 6.49 9.61
C SER A 228 -15.80 6.87 9.06
N PRO A 229 -15.98 8.12 8.57
CA PRO A 229 -17.26 8.64 8.10
C PRO A 229 -18.05 7.78 7.11
N LEU A 230 -17.39 6.94 6.30
CA LEU A 230 -18.08 6.07 5.34
C LEU A 230 -19.00 5.03 6.01
N PHE A 231 -18.60 4.46 7.16
CA PHE A 231 -19.32 3.37 7.85
C PHE A 231 -19.80 3.73 9.26
N ASN A 232 -19.61 4.98 9.68
CA ASN A 232 -19.98 5.46 11.02
C ASN A 232 -20.94 6.65 10.94
N GLY A 233 -22.25 6.36 10.85
CA GLY A 233 -23.30 7.39 10.76
C GLY A 233 -23.61 7.88 9.35
N ASN A 234 -23.28 7.10 8.31
CA ASN A 234 -23.43 7.53 6.93
C ASN A 234 -24.83 7.26 6.37
N THR A 235 -25.65 8.31 6.30
CA THR A 235 -27.00 8.24 5.73
C THR A 235 -27.05 7.94 4.24
N ASP A 236 -25.96 8.19 3.49
CA ASP A 236 -25.94 7.93 2.05
C ASP A 236 -25.94 6.43 1.73
N LEU A 237 -25.61 5.58 2.72
CA LEU A 237 -25.64 4.12 2.61
C LEU A 237 -26.96 3.52 3.11
N PHE A 238 -28.00 4.32 3.35
CA PHE A 238 -29.33 3.87 3.81
C PHE A 238 -29.93 2.75 2.94
N ASN A 239 -29.67 2.79 1.63
CA ASN A 239 -30.18 1.81 0.67
C ASN A 239 -29.32 0.55 0.55
N VAL A 240 -28.20 0.45 1.27
CA VAL A 240 -27.42 -0.79 1.37
C VAL A 240 -28.16 -1.73 2.33
N LYS A 241 -28.98 -2.61 1.74
CA LYS A 241 -29.89 -3.51 2.47
C LYS A 241 -29.71 -4.96 2.06
N ASP A 242 -30.04 -5.88 2.95
CA ASP A 242 -30.13 -7.31 2.63
C ASP A 242 -31.39 -7.62 1.80
N CYS A 243 -31.58 -8.90 1.46
CA CYS A 243 -32.74 -9.39 0.72
C CYS A 243 -34.07 -9.31 1.51
N TYR A 244 -34.02 -9.02 2.82
CA TYR A 244 -35.18 -8.84 3.69
C TYR A 244 -35.51 -7.36 3.95
N GLY A 245 -34.71 -6.43 3.42
CA GLY A 245 -34.88 -5.00 3.58
C GLY A 245 -34.24 -4.41 4.84
N ASN A 246 -33.46 -5.19 5.59
CA ASN A 246 -32.72 -4.70 6.75
C ASN A 246 -31.50 -3.88 6.30
N GLN A 247 -31.22 -2.78 6.99
CA GLN A 247 -30.05 -1.96 6.73
C GLN A 247 -28.77 -2.67 7.16
N LEU A 248 -27.76 -2.63 6.30
CA LEU A 248 -26.49 -3.32 6.52
C LEU A 248 -25.37 -2.42 7.05
N VAL A 249 -25.56 -1.09 7.04
CA VAL A 249 -24.59 -0.11 7.52
C VAL A 249 -25.25 0.79 8.56
N SER A 250 -24.54 1.11 9.64
CA SER A 250 -25.06 2.01 10.68
C SER A 250 -25.36 3.40 10.11
N GLN A 251 -26.55 3.91 10.42
CA GLN A 251 -27.00 5.26 10.07
C GLN A 251 -26.75 6.26 11.20
N GLU A 252 -26.30 5.78 12.37
CA GLU A 252 -26.00 6.59 13.54
C GLU A 252 -24.48 6.59 13.80
N TYR A 253 -23.98 7.76 14.19
CA TYR A 253 -22.58 7.94 14.57
C TYR A 253 -22.34 7.34 15.96
N ASP A 254 -21.25 6.60 16.09
CA ASP A 254 -20.77 6.01 17.34
C ASP A 254 -19.30 6.38 17.56
N GLU A 255 -19.05 7.23 18.57
CA GLU A 255 -17.71 7.67 18.96
C GLU A 255 -16.85 6.50 19.47
N ASN A 256 -17.47 5.48 20.08
CA ASN A 256 -16.75 4.32 20.64
C ASN A 256 -15.99 3.54 19.55
N LYS A 257 -16.39 3.63 18.27
CA LYS A 257 -15.60 3.06 17.17
C LYS A 257 -14.22 3.69 17.05
N TRP A 258 -14.10 5.00 17.27
CA TRP A 258 -12.80 5.69 17.32
C TRP A 258 -11.99 5.27 18.54
N ALA A 259 -12.63 5.11 19.70
CA ALA A 259 -11.96 4.63 20.90
C ALA A 259 -11.38 3.22 20.72
N ARG A 260 -12.14 2.32 20.07
CA ARG A 260 -11.68 0.97 19.70
C ARG A 260 -10.48 1.01 18.75
N ALA A 261 -10.49 1.88 17.75
CA ALA A 261 -9.37 2.06 16.82
C ALA A 261 -8.11 2.58 17.54
N ALA A 262 -8.26 3.58 18.42
CA ALA A 262 -7.17 4.12 19.23
C ALA A 262 -6.60 3.06 20.19
N ALA A 263 -7.45 2.27 20.86
CA ALA A 263 -7.04 1.17 21.73
C ALA A 263 -6.23 0.11 20.96
N ALA A 264 -6.68 -0.31 19.78
CA ALA A 264 -5.99 -1.30 18.98
C ALA A 264 -4.62 -0.82 18.47
N ALA A 265 -4.48 0.46 18.13
CA ALA A 265 -3.19 1.04 17.80
C ALA A 265 -2.27 1.15 19.03
N LYS A 266 -2.83 1.55 20.19
CA LYS A 266 -2.13 1.63 21.47
C LYS A 266 -1.60 0.27 21.92
N ASP A 267 -2.39 -0.80 21.80
CA ASP A 267 -1.99 -2.18 22.08
C ASP A 267 -0.66 -2.55 21.37
N LEU A 268 -0.53 -2.17 20.09
CA LEU A 268 0.68 -2.43 19.32
C LEU A 268 1.84 -1.50 19.70
N ILE A 269 1.56 -0.22 19.98
CA ILE A 269 2.57 0.74 20.43
C ILE A 269 3.16 0.29 21.77
N GLU A 270 2.33 -0.14 22.72
CA GLU A 270 2.74 -0.63 24.03
C GLU A 270 3.47 -1.97 23.93
N LEU A 271 2.98 -2.91 23.11
CA LEU A 271 3.70 -4.14 22.79
C LEU A 271 5.11 -3.82 22.26
N SER A 272 5.22 -2.84 21.37
CA SER A 272 6.50 -2.42 20.81
C SER A 272 7.43 -1.82 21.86
N LYS A 273 6.93 -0.90 22.69
CA LYS A 273 7.68 -0.27 23.80
C LYS A 273 8.19 -1.33 24.79
N ASN A 274 7.33 -2.25 25.19
CA ASN A 274 7.63 -3.24 26.24
C ASN A 274 8.60 -4.33 25.77
N ALA A 275 8.53 -4.73 24.48
CA ALA A 275 9.34 -5.81 23.94
C ALA A 275 10.44 -5.35 22.97
N ASN A 276 10.63 -4.04 22.80
CA ASN A 276 11.57 -3.42 21.87
C ASN A 276 11.49 -4.04 20.46
N LEU A 277 10.31 -3.97 19.85
CA LEU A 277 10.01 -4.68 18.60
C LEU A 277 10.09 -3.79 17.36
N TYR A 278 9.42 -2.65 17.39
CA TYR A 278 9.21 -1.79 16.24
C TYR A 278 9.49 -0.32 16.56
N GLU A 279 10.18 0.35 15.65
CA GLU A 279 10.46 1.79 15.72
C GLU A 279 10.55 2.38 14.32
N LEU A 280 10.37 3.70 14.19
CA LEU A 280 10.65 4.36 12.92
C LEU A 280 12.14 4.23 12.61
N TYR A 281 12.46 3.87 11.37
CA TYR A 281 13.83 3.71 10.95
C TYR A 281 14.54 5.07 10.90
N THR A 282 15.73 5.15 11.50
CA THR A 282 16.58 6.33 11.48
C THR A 282 18.01 5.97 11.10
N VAL A 283 18.68 6.89 10.41
CA VAL A 283 20.08 6.78 9.97
C VAL A 283 20.79 8.03 10.41
N ALA A 284 21.99 7.91 10.99
CA ALA A 284 22.78 9.08 11.36
C ALA A 284 23.35 9.78 10.10
N PRO A 285 23.44 11.13 10.11
CA PRO A 285 24.09 11.85 9.02
C PRO A 285 25.55 11.47 8.86
N LYS A 286 26.02 11.41 7.61
CA LYS A 286 27.44 11.21 7.31
C LYS A 286 28.18 12.53 7.52
N ALA A 287 29.45 12.46 7.90
CA ALA A 287 30.32 13.64 7.97
C ALA A 287 30.44 14.39 6.63
N THR A 288 30.13 13.72 5.52
CA THR A 288 30.13 14.26 4.16
C THR A 288 28.75 14.73 3.67
N SER A 289 27.70 14.66 4.49
CA SER A 289 26.37 15.13 4.11
C SER A 289 26.42 16.64 3.85
N LEU A 290 25.86 17.08 2.72
CA LEU A 290 25.85 18.49 2.34
C LEU A 290 24.80 19.25 3.16
N PRO A 291 25.01 20.55 3.47
CA PRO A 291 24.00 21.35 4.16
C PRO A 291 22.64 21.39 3.43
N SER A 292 22.65 21.33 2.10
CA SER A 292 21.44 21.30 1.25
C SER A 292 20.62 20.01 1.38
N THR A 293 21.21 18.94 1.89
CA THR A 293 20.51 17.66 2.16
C THR A 293 20.08 17.54 3.62
N ARG A 294 20.25 18.60 4.41
CA ARG A 294 19.83 18.69 5.82
C ARG A 294 18.64 19.63 5.93
N PRO A 295 17.77 19.46 6.95
CA PRO A 295 16.78 20.47 7.28
C PRO A 295 17.45 21.81 7.59
N PRO A 296 16.82 22.95 7.26
CA PRO A 296 17.30 24.25 7.67
C PRO A 296 17.37 24.35 9.21
N TYR A 297 18.18 25.28 9.71
CA TYR A 297 18.29 25.48 11.15
C TYR A 297 16.93 25.88 11.75
N HIS A 298 16.51 25.15 12.78
CA HIS A 298 15.33 25.42 13.57
C HIS A 298 15.73 25.43 15.04
N GLU A 299 15.40 26.52 15.74
CA GLU A 299 15.81 26.77 17.13
C GLU A 299 15.47 25.60 18.06
N GLU A 300 14.27 25.04 17.92
CA GLU A 300 13.81 23.97 18.81
C GLU A 300 14.36 22.57 18.48
N TYR A 301 14.60 22.26 17.21
CA TYR A 301 14.72 20.86 16.73
C TYR A 301 16.11 20.52 16.19
N SER A 302 16.88 21.49 15.68
CA SER A 302 18.17 21.21 15.03
C SER A 302 19.23 20.65 15.96
N ASN A 303 19.16 21.01 17.26
CA ASN A 303 20.16 20.63 18.27
C ASN A 303 19.65 19.57 19.26
N LYS A 304 18.49 18.95 18.96
CA LYS A 304 17.94 17.85 19.76
C LYS A 304 18.05 16.56 18.99
N LYS A 305 18.32 15.48 19.71
CA LYS A 305 18.33 14.12 19.17
C LYS A 305 16.91 13.62 18.94
N TYR A 306 16.78 12.65 18.04
CA TYR A 306 15.52 11.94 17.84
C TYR A 306 15.07 11.27 19.15
N PRO A 307 13.78 11.31 19.52
CA PRO A 307 12.62 11.77 18.75
C PRO A 307 12.24 13.26 18.95
N ASP A 308 13.07 14.04 19.65
CA ASP A 308 12.77 15.43 19.99
C ASP A 308 13.33 16.45 19.00
N GLY A 309 14.20 16.01 18.09
CA GLY A 309 14.77 16.77 17.00
C GLY A 309 15.42 15.86 15.95
N TRP A 310 16.25 16.43 15.10
CA TRP A 310 16.88 15.74 13.96
C TRP A 310 18.40 15.95 13.89
N GLU A 311 19.05 16.28 15.02
CA GLU A 311 20.50 16.44 15.11
C GLU A 311 21.22 15.20 14.54
N ASP A 312 20.78 14.01 14.97
CA ASP A 312 21.36 12.70 14.69
C ASP A 312 20.59 11.89 13.64
N VAL A 313 19.73 12.53 12.85
CA VAL A 313 18.91 11.88 11.81
C VAL A 313 19.20 12.47 10.45
N ASP A 314 19.60 11.66 9.46
CA ASP A 314 19.57 11.94 8.03
C ASP A 314 18.17 11.66 7.49
N PRO A 315 17.33 12.69 7.24
CA PRO A 315 15.92 12.44 6.98
C PRO A 315 15.66 11.76 5.65
N LEU A 316 16.48 12.05 4.63
CA LEU A 316 16.36 11.42 3.32
C LEU A 316 16.63 9.93 3.43
N LEU A 317 17.76 9.54 4.03
CA LEU A 317 18.14 8.12 4.14
C LEU A 317 17.22 7.37 5.11
N SER A 318 16.84 7.99 6.22
CA SER A 318 15.91 7.41 7.22
C SER A 318 14.56 7.05 6.62
N TYR A 319 14.09 7.82 5.62
CA TYR A 319 12.85 7.51 4.91
C TYR A 319 13.09 6.62 3.68
N LYS A 320 14.07 6.92 2.82
CA LYS A 320 14.29 6.21 1.55
C LYS A 320 14.70 4.74 1.75
N SER A 321 15.57 4.47 2.72
CA SER A 321 16.21 3.16 2.87
C SER A 321 15.25 2.02 3.22
N ILE A 322 14.07 2.32 3.78
CA ILE A 322 13.07 1.29 4.08
C ILE A 322 12.34 0.78 2.83
N PHE A 323 12.39 1.52 1.71
CA PHE A 323 11.62 1.23 0.50
C PHE A 323 12.48 0.75 -0.68
N ASP A 324 13.74 1.19 -0.76
CA ASP A 324 14.59 0.96 -1.94
C ASP A 324 15.41 -0.33 -1.90
N GLY A 325 15.28 -1.13 -0.84
CA GLY A 325 16.02 -2.39 -0.65
C GLY A 325 17.42 -2.21 -0.06
N THR A 326 17.81 -0.99 0.34
CA THR A 326 19.06 -0.73 1.08
C THR A 326 19.14 -1.55 2.37
N ILE A 327 18.00 -1.70 3.05
CA ILE A 327 17.89 -2.59 4.20
C ILE A 327 17.02 -3.80 3.87
N LEU A 328 17.45 -4.97 4.34
CA LEU A 328 16.64 -6.17 4.27
C LEU A 328 15.43 -6.02 5.20
N GLY A 329 14.27 -6.58 4.83
CA GLY A 329 13.08 -6.57 5.67
C GLY A 329 13.32 -7.10 7.09
N SER A 330 14.18 -8.12 7.25
CA SER A 330 14.55 -8.67 8.56
C SER A 330 15.40 -7.74 9.44
N LYS A 331 15.94 -6.66 8.85
CA LYS A 331 16.71 -5.61 9.52
C LYS A 331 15.92 -4.30 9.64
N ASN A 332 14.77 -4.21 9.01
CA ASN A 332 13.89 -3.05 9.09
C ASN A 332 13.03 -3.13 10.36
N GLN A 333 13.36 -2.32 11.36
CA GLN A 333 12.58 -2.25 12.61
C GLN A 333 11.22 -1.55 12.42
N GLU A 334 11.00 -0.87 11.30
CA GLU A 334 9.70 -0.26 11.00
C GLU A 334 8.71 -1.29 10.43
N LEU A 335 9.20 -2.43 9.92
CA LEU A 335 8.39 -3.46 9.28
C LEU A 335 7.66 -4.32 10.32
N ILE A 336 6.32 -4.29 10.27
CA ILE A 336 5.47 -5.13 11.12
C ILE A 336 5.04 -6.40 10.39
N PHE A 337 4.64 -6.26 9.12
CA PHE A 337 4.21 -7.37 8.28
C PHE A 337 4.56 -7.11 6.81
N THR A 338 5.03 -8.14 6.12
CA THR A 338 5.32 -8.16 4.69
C THR A 338 4.66 -9.37 4.05
N ARG A 339 4.23 -9.22 2.81
CA ARG A 339 4.00 -10.36 1.92
C ARG A 339 5.26 -10.58 1.09
N SER A 340 5.39 -11.78 0.54
CA SER A 340 6.46 -12.11 -0.39
C SER A 340 5.88 -12.87 -1.57
N SER A 341 6.27 -12.49 -2.78
CA SER A 341 5.92 -13.22 -3.99
C SER A 341 7.15 -13.30 -4.90
N LYS A 342 7.19 -14.33 -5.75
CA LYS A 342 8.18 -14.45 -6.83
C LYS A 342 7.54 -14.02 -8.15
N GLY A 343 8.35 -13.50 -9.08
CA GLY A 343 7.89 -13.08 -10.42
C GLY A 343 7.39 -11.64 -10.47
N HIS A 344 6.31 -11.39 -11.24
CA HIS A 344 5.84 -10.03 -11.57
C HIS A 344 4.83 -9.41 -10.58
N LEU A 345 4.53 -10.09 -9.46
CA LEU A 345 3.53 -9.65 -8.48
C LEU A 345 4.17 -9.10 -7.20
N ASN A 346 5.28 -8.37 -7.32
CA ASN A 346 6.02 -7.80 -6.20
C ASN A 346 6.35 -6.33 -6.42
N ILE A 347 6.92 -5.72 -5.38
CA ILE A 347 7.33 -4.32 -5.33
C ILE A 347 8.37 -3.95 -6.41
N ASN A 348 9.15 -4.92 -6.91
CA ASN A 348 10.10 -4.65 -7.99
C ASN A 348 9.39 -4.29 -9.31
N ARG A 349 8.11 -4.65 -9.48
CA ARG A 349 7.30 -4.18 -10.61
C ARG A 349 7.10 -2.67 -10.57
N TRP A 350 6.89 -2.06 -9.41
CA TRP A 350 6.77 -0.60 -9.33
C TRP A 350 8.02 0.08 -9.87
N ASN A 351 9.20 -0.46 -9.54
CA ASN A 351 10.47 0.02 -10.06
C ASN A 351 10.53 -0.05 -11.59
N GLU A 352 10.03 -1.13 -12.19
CA GLU A 352 9.92 -1.25 -13.65
C GLU A 352 9.01 -0.20 -14.28
N GLU A 353 7.83 0.05 -13.68
CA GLU A 353 6.85 1.01 -14.22
C GLU A 353 7.31 2.48 -14.08
N LEU A 354 8.08 2.78 -13.03
CA LEU A 354 8.59 4.14 -12.75
C LEU A 354 9.91 4.46 -13.45
N MET A 355 10.74 3.47 -13.77
CA MET A 355 12.09 3.70 -14.32
C MET A 355 12.04 4.31 -15.73
N PRO A 356 12.94 5.24 -16.06
CA PRO A 356 13.06 5.84 -17.39
C PRO A 356 13.28 4.81 -18.51
N LYS A 357 12.79 5.10 -19.71
CA LYS A 357 13.04 4.32 -20.94
C LYS A 357 14.53 4.30 -21.31
N THR A 358 15.23 5.40 -21.06
CA THR A 358 16.69 5.47 -21.24
C THR A 358 17.41 4.38 -20.46
N LEU A 359 16.86 3.98 -19.31
CA LEU A 359 17.37 2.92 -18.46
C LEU A 359 16.61 1.59 -18.62
N LYS A 360 15.87 1.42 -19.72
CA LYS A 360 15.06 0.23 -20.07
C LYS A 360 13.91 -0.09 -19.10
N GLY A 361 13.36 0.93 -18.43
CA GLY A 361 12.06 0.84 -17.74
C GLY A 361 10.88 1.17 -18.65
N ASN A 362 9.66 1.03 -18.14
CA ASN A 362 8.44 1.32 -18.89
C ASN A 362 8.12 2.82 -18.92
N ASN A 363 8.47 3.54 -17.84
CA ASN A 363 8.32 5.00 -17.72
C ASN A 363 6.87 5.47 -17.95
N LYS A 364 5.89 4.83 -17.29
CA LYS A 364 4.46 5.12 -17.49
C LYS A 364 3.74 5.59 -16.24
N LEU A 365 4.31 5.34 -15.07
CA LEU A 365 3.74 5.79 -13.80
C LEU A 365 3.86 7.31 -13.69
N ALA A 366 2.75 7.99 -13.45
CA ALA A 366 2.65 9.44 -13.41
C ALA A 366 2.23 9.90 -12.01
N VAL A 367 2.98 10.82 -11.42
CA VAL A 367 2.62 11.49 -10.16
C VAL A 367 1.83 12.74 -10.49
N THR A 368 0.71 12.97 -9.80
CA THR A 368 -0.14 14.13 -10.07
C THR A 368 0.49 15.42 -9.53
N GLN A 369 0.18 16.56 -10.15
CA GLN A 369 0.61 17.87 -9.63
C GLN A 369 0.12 18.07 -8.19
N LYS A 370 -1.10 17.63 -7.90
CA LYS A 370 -1.68 17.66 -6.54
C LYS A 370 -0.81 16.93 -5.52
N MET A 371 -0.28 15.76 -5.87
CA MET A 371 0.62 15.02 -4.99
C MET A 371 1.96 15.74 -4.82
N VAL A 372 2.50 16.33 -5.88
CA VAL A 372 3.70 17.18 -5.79
C VAL A 372 3.50 18.36 -4.85
N ASP A 373 2.33 19.00 -4.90
CA ASP A 373 1.99 20.17 -4.08
C ASP A 373 1.66 19.79 -2.62
N ALA A 374 1.36 18.51 -2.36
CA ALA A 374 1.14 18.00 -1.02
C ALA A 374 2.42 17.97 -0.18
N TYR A 375 3.60 17.82 -0.79
CA TYR A 375 4.87 17.90 -0.06
C TYR A 375 5.12 19.33 0.44
N ALA A 376 5.63 19.46 1.67
CA ALA A 376 6.04 20.74 2.23
C ALA A 376 7.35 21.25 1.61
N MET A 377 7.67 22.51 1.91
CA MET A 377 9.05 23.02 1.85
C MET A 377 9.88 22.35 2.95
N ASN A 378 11.21 22.46 2.88
CA ASN A 378 12.14 21.86 3.83
C ASN A 378 12.05 22.45 5.25
N ASP A 379 11.39 23.58 5.43
CA ASP A 379 11.05 24.19 6.71
C ASP A 379 9.65 23.81 7.23
N GLY A 380 8.94 22.91 6.52
CA GLY A 380 7.62 22.43 6.89
C GLY A 380 6.44 23.31 6.46
N ARG A 381 6.67 24.49 5.88
CA ARG A 381 5.60 25.32 5.29
C ARG A 381 5.04 24.67 4.04
N SER A 382 3.77 24.92 3.75
CA SER A 382 3.19 24.61 2.44
C SER A 382 3.79 25.51 1.35
N ILE A 383 3.69 25.06 0.08
CA ILE A 383 4.12 25.87 -1.06
C ILE A 383 3.35 27.20 -1.15
N THR A 384 2.08 27.23 -0.70
CA THR A 384 1.27 28.45 -0.67
C THR A 384 1.78 29.45 0.36
N GLU A 385 2.13 28.99 1.57
CA GLU A 385 2.72 29.83 2.62
C GLU A 385 4.10 30.35 2.20
N ALA A 386 4.92 29.51 1.55
CA ALA A 386 6.25 29.86 1.08
C ALA A 386 6.25 30.78 -0.16
N ALA A 387 5.20 30.72 -0.99
CA ALA A 387 5.05 31.63 -2.12
C ALA A 387 4.86 33.09 -1.67
N VAL A 388 4.19 33.32 -0.53
CA VAL A 388 3.98 34.67 0.02
C VAL A 388 5.29 35.37 0.35
N THR A 389 6.32 34.62 0.75
CA THR A 389 7.66 35.14 1.07
C THR A 389 8.67 34.94 -0.07
N ASN A 390 8.21 34.51 -1.25
CA ASN A 390 9.04 34.22 -2.42
C ASN A 390 10.11 33.13 -2.21
N ASP A 391 9.87 32.22 -1.25
CA ASP A 391 10.74 31.06 -1.00
C ASP A 391 10.37 29.86 -1.89
N TYR A 392 9.14 29.83 -2.40
CA TYR A 392 8.72 28.92 -3.46
C TYR A 392 8.69 29.66 -4.80
N VAL A 393 9.58 29.30 -5.72
CA VAL A 393 9.81 29.99 -6.99
C VAL A 393 9.43 29.07 -8.15
N THR A 394 8.50 29.49 -9.00
CA THR A 394 7.99 28.66 -10.12
C THR A 394 8.67 28.94 -11.45
N GLU A 395 9.45 30.02 -11.55
CA GLU A 395 10.13 30.44 -12.78
C GLU A 395 11.64 30.27 -12.69
N GLY A 396 12.28 29.99 -13.82
CA GLY A 396 13.73 29.88 -13.92
C GLY A 396 14.28 28.49 -13.57
N PHE A 397 15.58 28.36 -13.83
CA PHE A 397 16.30 27.10 -13.77
C PHE A 397 17.59 27.23 -12.98
N THR A 398 17.98 26.13 -12.36
CA THR A 398 19.25 26.00 -11.65
C THR A 398 20.44 26.02 -12.61
N THR A 399 21.56 26.57 -12.14
CA THR A 399 22.81 26.66 -12.92
C THR A 399 23.79 25.56 -12.51
N GLN A 400 24.88 25.39 -13.27
CA GLN A 400 25.95 24.45 -12.93
C GLN A 400 26.59 24.74 -11.56
N ALA A 401 26.70 26.02 -11.17
CA ALA A 401 27.23 26.41 -9.87
C ALA A 401 26.29 25.97 -8.73
N TYR A 402 24.98 26.02 -8.95
CA TYR A 402 23.98 25.56 -7.99
C TYR A 402 24.11 24.05 -7.75
N ALA A 403 24.22 23.27 -8.83
CA ALA A 403 24.35 21.81 -8.81
C ALA A 403 25.48 21.29 -7.92
N ALA A 404 26.62 22.02 -7.85
CA ALA A 404 27.76 21.64 -7.02
C ALA A 404 27.46 21.66 -5.51
N THR A 405 26.42 22.40 -5.10
CA THR A 405 26.04 22.58 -3.69
C THR A 405 24.73 21.90 -3.32
N ASN A 406 23.94 21.45 -4.31
CA ASN A 406 22.67 20.75 -4.10
C ASN A 406 22.52 19.58 -5.09
N PRO A 407 22.72 18.33 -4.64
CA PRO A 407 22.70 17.16 -5.52
C PRO A 407 21.29 16.82 -6.04
N PHE A 408 20.23 17.33 -5.42
CA PHE A 408 18.86 17.12 -5.90
C PHE A 408 18.55 17.94 -7.15
N LEU A 409 19.27 19.05 -7.37
CA LEU A 409 18.98 20.00 -8.43
C LEU A 409 20.23 20.26 -9.26
N PRO A 410 20.60 19.32 -10.16
CA PRO A 410 21.59 19.57 -11.20
C PRO A 410 21.22 20.75 -12.08
N ALA A 411 22.12 21.17 -12.97
CA ALA A 411 21.85 22.26 -13.90
C ALA A 411 20.58 21.99 -14.73
N ASN A 412 19.90 23.07 -15.10
CA ASN A 412 18.68 23.08 -15.92
C ASN A 412 17.45 22.43 -15.26
N VAL A 413 17.43 22.27 -13.94
CA VAL A 413 16.22 21.86 -13.21
C VAL A 413 15.42 23.09 -12.77
N SER A 414 14.09 23.03 -12.93
CA SER A 414 13.17 24.10 -12.50
C SER A 414 13.31 24.41 -11.01
N LEU A 415 13.29 25.70 -10.67
CA LEU A 415 13.38 26.17 -9.28
C LEU A 415 12.17 25.77 -8.42
N MET A 416 11.06 25.32 -9.02
CA MET A 416 9.87 24.86 -8.27
C MET A 416 10.14 23.60 -7.43
N TYR A 417 11.20 22.86 -7.75
CA TYR A 417 11.63 21.68 -7.01
C TYR A 417 12.68 22.02 -5.95
N ASN A 418 12.97 23.30 -5.74
CA ASN A 418 13.93 23.74 -4.75
C ASN A 418 13.38 23.70 -3.32
N ASN A 419 14.27 23.42 -2.37
CA ASN A 419 14.00 23.46 -0.93
C ASN A 419 12.71 22.73 -0.52
N ARG A 420 12.44 21.56 -1.12
CA ARG A 420 11.32 20.68 -0.73
C ARG A 420 11.73 19.78 0.42
N GLU A 421 10.76 19.21 1.13
CA GLU A 421 11.06 18.28 2.21
C GLU A 421 11.80 17.02 1.70
N PRO A 422 12.63 16.36 2.52
CA PRO A 422 13.42 15.19 2.11
C PRO A 422 12.61 14.04 1.49
N ARG A 423 11.38 13.81 1.95
CA ARG A 423 10.48 12.78 1.40
C ARG A 423 10.07 13.04 -0.05
N PHE A 424 10.02 14.31 -0.48
CA PHE A 424 9.79 14.69 -1.88
C PHE A 424 10.90 14.12 -2.77
N TYR A 425 12.16 14.36 -2.42
CA TYR A 425 13.32 13.88 -3.20
C TYR A 425 13.50 12.37 -3.15
N ALA A 426 13.05 11.72 -2.08
CA ALA A 426 13.00 10.26 -2.02
C ALA A 426 11.91 9.68 -2.92
N SER A 427 10.77 10.35 -3.03
CA SER A 427 9.54 9.75 -3.57
C SER A 427 9.16 10.18 -4.98
N VAL A 428 9.58 11.36 -5.43
CA VAL A 428 9.16 11.98 -6.69
C VAL A 428 10.34 12.10 -7.66
N GLY A 429 10.15 11.60 -8.87
CA GLY A 429 11.04 11.82 -10.00
C GLY A 429 10.51 12.95 -10.88
N TYR A 430 11.12 14.12 -10.81
CA TYR A 430 10.75 15.29 -11.62
C TYR A 430 11.62 15.42 -12.88
N SER A 431 11.15 16.20 -13.86
CA SER A 431 11.93 16.48 -15.08
C SER A 431 13.26 17.17 -14.73
N GLY A 432 14.36 16.50 -15.05
CA GLY A 432 15.74 16.87 -14.72
C GLY A 432 16.32 16.14 -13.51
N ALA A 433 15.60 15.20 -12.90
CA ALA A 433 16.12 14.34 -11.84
C ALA A 433 17.19 13.37 -12.37
N VAL A 434 18.21 13.08 -11.55
CA VAL A 434 19.27 12.12 -11.87
C VAL A 434 18.82 10.71 -11.48
N TRP A 435 19.14 9.73 -12.32
CA TRP A 435 18.99 8.31 -12.06
C TRP A 435 20.37 7.66 -12.10
N GLU A 436 20.84 7.21 -10.94
CA GLU A 436 22.22 6.81 -10.69
C GLU A 436 22.64 5.54 -11.46
N ALA A 437 21.77 4.53 -11.47
CA ALA A 437 21.92 3.24 -12.18
C ALA A 437 23.34 2.65 -12.06
N SER A 438 23.92 2.71 -10.85
CA SER A 438 25.35 2.51 -10.63
C SER A 438 25.84 1.10 -10.94
N SER A 439 24.94 0.11 -10.99
CA SER A 439 25.28 -1.26 -11.37
C SER A 439 25.42 -1.49 -12.88
N SER A 440 24.98 -0.55 -13.73
CA SER A 440 25.14 -0.68 -15.19
C SER A 440 26.62 -0.86 -15.55
N SER A 441 26.96 -1.79 -16.46
CA SER A 441 28.36 -1.92 -16.91
C SER A 441 28.80 -0.79 -17.83
N GLU A 442 27.85 -0.10 -18.47
CA GLU A 442 28.13 0.96 -19.44
C GLU A 442 28.00 2.33 -18.77
N THR A 443 29.07 3.11 -18.78
CA THR A 443 29.13 4.39 -18.05
C THR A 443 28.14 5.44 -18.57
N MET A 444 27.68 5.32 -19.81
CA MET A 444 26.71 6.25 -20.41
C MET A 444 25.31 6.19 -19.76
N TYR A 445 24.98 5.08 -19.09
CA TYR A 445 23.70 4.94 -18.38
C TYR A 445 23.82 5.29 -16.89
N ARG A 446 25.02 5.56 -16.38
CA ARG A 446 25.23 5.91 -14.96
C ARG A 446 25.01 7.40 -14.75
N ASN A 447 24.34 7.77 -13.66
CA ASN A 447 24.03 9.14 -13.28
C ASN A 447 23.32 9.92 -14.41
N SER A 448 22.40 9.28 -15.12
CA SER A 448 21.67 9.90 -16.22
C SER A 448 20.68 10.94 -15.70
N GLN A 449 20.82 12.18 -16.13
CA GLN A 449 19.83 13.23 -15.92
C GLN A 449 18.70 13.07 -16.95
N ILE A 450 17.46 12.90 -16.50
CA ILE A 450 16.33 12.55 -17.37
C ILE A 450 15.34 13.70 -17.45
N PHE A 451 14.97 14.09 -18.67
CA PHE A 451 13.97 15.11 -18.95
C PHE A 451 12.78 14.51 -19.71
N TYR A 452 11.57 14.95 -19.36
CA TYR A 452 10.31 14.43 -19.91
C TYR A 452 9.74 15.30 -21.05
N TYR A 453 10.58 16.11 -21.70
CA TYR A 453 10.18 16.99 -22.80
C TYR A 453 9.77 16.19 -24.04
N ARG A 454 8.84 16.74 -24.82
CA ARG A 454 8.37 16.14 -26.07
C ARG A 454 9.53 15.90 -27.03
N GLY A 455 9.58 14.72 -27.65
CA GLY A 455 10.62 14.36 -28.61
C GLY A 455 11.86 13.72 -28.00
N LEU A 456 12.10 13.87 -26.69
CA LEU A 456 13.13 13.13 -25.97
C LEU A 456 12.69 11.70 -25.63
N ASN A 457 13.64 10.78 -25.49
CA ASN A 457 13.38 9.34 -25.32
C ASN A 457 12.42 9.01 -24.16
N ASP A 458 12.48 9.78 -23.07
CA ASP A 458 11.66 9.59 -21.88
C ASP A 458 10.37 10.45 -21.88
N GLY A 459 10.23 11.40 -22.80
CA GLY A 459 9.02 12.22 -22.96
C GLY A 459 8.05 11.69 -24.01
N LYS A 460 7.03 12.50 -24.33
CA LYS A 460 6.00 12.16 -25.32
C LYS A 460 6.61 12.03 -26.72
N GLN A 461 6.30 10.92 -27.41
CA GLN A 461 6.85 10.58 -28.73
C GLN A 461 5.75 10.60 -29.80
N GLY A 462 5.73 11.64 -30.64
CA GLY A 462 4.67 11.83 -31.64
C GLY A 462 3.29 11.95 -30.98
N PHE A 463 2.39 11.01 -31.28
CA PHE A 463 1.06 10.89 -30.65
C PHE A 463 1.01 9.86 -29.51
N LYS A 464 2.12 9.14 -29.24
CA LYS A 464 2.15 8.10 -28.21
C LYS A 464 2.41 8.71 -26.84
N GLU A 465 1.53 8.40 -25.89
CA GLU A 465 1.62 8.83 -24.49
C GLU A 465 2.23 7.73 -23.60
N ASP A 466 3.19 6.98 -24.14
CA ASP A 466 4.02 6.03 -23.39
C ASP A 466 5.08 6.79 -22.57
N CYS A 467 4.67 7.69 -21.70
CA CYS A 467 5.52 8.48 -20.81
C CYS A 467 4.71 8.83 -19.55
N PRO A 468 5.32 9.38 -18.48
CA PRO A 468 4.55 9.93 -17.38
C PRO A 468 3.70 11.09 -17.93
N ILE A 469 2.38 10.91 -18.02
CA ILE A 469 1.51 11.86 -18.72
C ILE A 469 1.40 13.21 -18.01
N THR A 470 1.80 13.27 -16.75
CA THR A 470 1.94 14.50 -15.95
C THR A 470 3.33 15.12 -16.05
N GLY A 471 4.26 14.52 -16.82
CA GLY A 471 5.67 14.94 -16.89
C GLY A 471 6.46 14.73 -15.60
N ILE A 472 5.88 14.01 -14.63
CA ILE A 472 6.45 13.73 -13.31
C ILE A 472 6.21 12.24 -13.01
N THR A 473 7.23 11.51 -12.57
CA THR A 473 7.17 10.08 -12.20
C THR A 473 7.44 9.89 -10.71
N MET A 474 7.37 8.64 -10.25
CA MET A 474 7.68 8.23 -8.89
C MET A 474 9.14 7.76 -8.79
N LYS A 475 9.76 7.92 -7.62
CA LYS A 475 11.13 7.47 -7.31
C LYS A 475 11.26 6.72 -5.97
N LYS A 476 10.18 6.59 -5.19
CA LYS A 476 10.19 6.00 -3.83
C LYS A 476 10.81 4.59 -3.75
N TYR A 477 10.54 3.76 -4.74
CA TYR A 477 11.03 2.38 -4.83
C TYR A 477 12.25 2.25 -5.74
N TYR A 478 13.03 3.30 -5.95
CA TYR A 478 14.23 3.24 -6.77
C TYR A 478 15.48 3.17 -5.91
N ASN A 479 16.30 2.14 -6.14
CA ASN A 479 17.65 2.04 -5.59
C ASN A 479 18.67 2.67 -6.54
N ASN A 480 19.73 3.26 -5.99
CA ASN A 480 20.80 3.85 -6.79
C ASN A 480 21.53 2.81 -7.67
N GLU A 481 21.52 1.54 -7.27
CA GLU A 481 22.08 0.43 -8.05
C GLU A 481 21.10 -0.11 -9.09
N ASP A 482 19.82 0.27 -9.09
CA ASP A 482 18.84 -0.30 -10.01
C ASP A 482 19.14 0.10 -11.45
N SER A 483 19.35 -0.90 -12.29
CA SER A 483 19.61 -0.76 -13.71
C SER A 483 19.05 -1.96 -14.48
N ARG A 484 18.34 -1.69 -15.59
CA ARG A 484 17.85 -2.73 -16.52
C ARG A 484 18.64 -2.73 -17.85
N THR A 485 19.75 -2.02 -17.88
CA THR A 485 20.68 -1.98 -19.02
C THR A 485 21.67 -3.14 -18.96
N THR A 486 22.52 -3.30 -19.98
CA THR A 486 23.53 -4.36 -20.03
C THR A 486 24.37 -4.38 -18.75
N GLY A 487 24.54 -5.57 -18.16
CA GLY A 487 25.33 -5.77 -16.94
C GLY A 487 24.71 -5.18 -15.66
N GLY A 488 23.57 -4.49 -15.75
CA GLY A 488 22.83 -3.98 -14.62
C GLY A 488 22.01 -5.04 -13.89
N TYR A 489 21.64 -4.74 -12.65
CA TYR A 489 20.72 -5.55 -11.86
C TYR A 489 19.73 -4.67 -11.08
N GLN A 490 18.68 -5.29 -10.54
CA GLN A 490 17.74 -4.64 -9.63
C GLN A 490 17.95 -5.19 -8.22
N VAL A 491 17.94 -4.30 -7.23
CA VAL A 491 17.98 -4.64 -5.82
C VAL A 491 16.59 -5.12 -5.39
N ASP A 492 16.54 -6.27 -4.73
CA ASP A 492 15.28 -6.79 -4.18
C ASP A 492 14.77 -5.89 -3.05
N LYS A 493 13.52 -5.48 -3.17
CA LYS A 493 12.84 -4.65 -2.17
C LYS A 493 11.86 -5.50 -1.36
N THR A 494 11.73 -5.16 -0.08
CA THR A 494 10.67 -5.74 0.77
C THR A 494 9.41 -4.89 0.64
N GLU A 495 8.23 -5.49 0.75
CA GLU A 495 6.98 -4.74 0.81
C GLU A 495 6.62 -4.42 2.26
N MET A 496 6.21 -3.18 2.55
CA MET A 496 5.70 -2.78 3.85
C MET A 496 4.18 -2.94 3.90
N THR A 497 3.67 -4.17 4.01
CA THR A 497 2.21 -4.40 4.08
C THR A 497 1.58 -3.75 5.32
N ILE A 498 2.30 -3.75 6.44
CA ILE A 498 2.00 -2.98 7.65
C ILE A 498 3.33 -2.47 8.21
N ARG A 499 3.42 -1.17 8.53
CA ARG A 499 4.62 -0.57 9.12
C ARG A 499 4.30 0.39 10.26
N TYR A 500 5.27 0.64 11.13
CA TYR A 500 5.05 1.35 12.38
C TYR A 500 4.57 2.80 12.18
N GLY A 501 5.02 3.50 11.13
CA GLY A 501 4.53 4.85 10.79
C GLY A 501 3.02 4.90 10.54
N GLU A 502 2.44 3.86 9.93
CA GLU A 502 0.98 3.76 9.75
C GLU A 502 0.24 3.68 11.09
N ILE A 503 0.77 2.89 12.04
CA ILE A 503 0.16 2.68 13.36
C ILE A 503 0.14 3.98 14.17
N LEU A 504 1.23 4.74 14.11
CA LEU A 504 1.30 6.07 14.74
C LEU A 504 0.25 7.02 14.14
N LEU A 505 0.07 7.01 12.82
CA LEU A 505 -0.95 7.82 12.15
C LEU A 505 -2.37 7.37 12.50
N ILE A 506 -2.63 6.05 12.57
CA ILE A 506 -3.92 5.50 13.02
C ILE A 506 -4.22 5.98 14.45
N TYR A 507 -3.24 5.91 15.35
CA TYR A 507 -3.41 6.30 16.74
C TYR A 507 -3.74 7.79 16.88
N ALA A 508 -2.96 8.65 16.23
CA ALA A 508 -3.19 10.10 16.24
C ALA A 508 -4.54 10.47 15.61
N GLU A 509 -4.94 9.80 14.53
CA GLU A 509 -6.25 10.00 13.90
C GLU A 509 -7.37 9.67 14.86
N ALA A 510 -7.34 8.46 15.43
CA ALA A 510 -8.42 7.98 16.25
C ALA A 510 -8.59 8.77 17.55
N LEU A 511 -7.49 9.23 18.17
CA LEU A 511 -7.55 10.09 19.34
C LEU A 511 -8.16 11.47 19.02
N ASN A 512 -7.90 12.02 17.84
CA ASN A 512 -8.38 13.36 17.49
C ASN A 512 -9.90 13.45 17.44
N GLU A 513 -10.55 12.34 17.08
CA GLU A 513 -12.00 12.26 16.87
C GLU A 513 -12.79 11.97 18.16
N LEU A 514 -12.12 11.86 19.31
CA LEU A 514 -12.77 11.63 20.59
C LEU A 514 -13.14 12.95 21.29
N THR A 515 -14.30 12.97 21.93
CA THR A 515 -14.77 14.05 22.79
C THR A 515 -15.02 13.57 24.22
N GLU A 516 -15.24 12.27 24.42
CA GLU A 516 -15.48 11.66 25.73
C GLU A 516 -14.39 10.64 26.12
N VAL A 517 -14.49 10.15 27.38
CA VAL A 517 -13.65 9.08 27.90
C VAL A 517 -14.35 7.74 27.66
N HIS A 518 -13.63 6.80 27.06
CA HIS A 518 -14.13 5.47 26.72
C HIS A 518 -13.31 4.38 27.40
N HIS A 519 -13.99 3.28 27.76
CA HIS A 519 -13.38 2.07 28.28
C HIS A 519 -13.43 0.98 27.20
N VAL A 520 -12.26 0.53 26.77
CA VAL A 520 -12.12 -0.49 25.72
C VAL A 520 -11.31 -1.66 26.24
N THR A 521 -11.79 -2.87 26.01
CA THR A 521 -11.03 -4.07 26.36
C THR A 521 -9.88 -4.31 25.37
N SER A 522 -8.66 -4.42 25.90
CA SER A 522 -7.46 -4.75 25.14
C SER A 522 -7.52 -6.16 24.56
N TYR A 523 -6.60 -6.48 23.64
CA TYR A 523 -6.47 -7.87 23.17
C TYR A 523 -6.06 -8.84 24.30
N THR A 524 -5.50 -8.39 25.42
CA THR A 524 -5.19 -9.24 26.59
C THR A 524 -6.37 -9.42 27.55
N GLY A 525 -7.47 -8.67 27.35
CA GLY A 525 -8.63 -8.68 28.26
C GLY A 525 -8.56 -7.63 29.37
N GLU A 526 -7.57 -6.73 29.32
CA GLU A 526 -7.40 -5.63 30.27
C GLU A 526 -8.27 -4.45 29.87
N ASP A 527 -8.76 -3.69 30.84
CA ASP A 527 -9.53 -2.47 30.60
C ASP A 527 -8.59 -1.30 30.25
N MET A 528 -8.83 -0.64 29.13
CA MET A 528 -8.06 0.51 28.66
C MET A 528 -8.92 1.76 28.66
N VAL A 529 -8.44 2.80 29.35
CA VAL A 529 -9.02 4.14 29.28
C VAL A 529 -8.47 4.86 28.06
N ILE A 530 -9.38 5.28 27.18
CA ILE A 530 -9.08 5.96 25.91
C ILE A 530 -9.85 7.28 25.87
N GLN A 531 -9.12 8.37 25.65
CA GLN A 531 -9.68 9.72 25.52
C GLN A 531 -8.79 10.52 24.58
N ARG A 532 -9.28 11.63 24.04
CA ARG A 532 -8.46 12.56 23.27
C ARG A 532 -7.33 13.10 24.14
N ASP A 533 -6.09 12.86 23.73
CA ASP A 533 -4.89 13.27 24.46
C ASP A 533 -3.88 13.89 23.49
N VAL A 534 -3.59 15.18 23.70
CA VAL A 534 -2.69 15.96 22.84
C VAL A 534 -1.25 15.46 22.92
N ASP A 535 -0.79 14.99 24.09
CA ASP A 535 0.58 14.53 24.26
C ASP A 535 0.79 13.18 23.57
N GLU A 536 -0.20 12.30 23.59
CA GLU A 536 -0.18 11.03 22.83
C GLU A 536 -0.30 11.26 21.31
N MET A 537 -1.15 12.20 20.87
CA MET A 537 -1.21 12.61 19.46
C MET A 537 0.14 13.18 19.00
N ARG A 538 0.76 14.04 19.82
CA ARG A 538 2.09 14.61 19.55
C ARG A 538 3.17 13.55 19.59
N TYR A 539 3.11 12.60 20.52
CA TYR A 539 4.03 11.47 20.58
C TYR A 539 4.10 10.76 19.22
N ALA A 540 2.96 10.52 18.59
CA ALA A 540 2.87 9.85 17.30
C ALA A 540 3.37 10.72 16.14
N ILE A 541 2.84 11.94 15.98
CA ILE A 541 3.13 12.79 14.82
C ILE A 541 4.53 13.36 14.85
N LYS A 542 5.01 13.80 16.01
CA LYS A 542 6.35 14.39 16.14
C LYS A 542 7.44 13.44 15.66
N ARG A 543 7.32 12.14 15.98
CA ARG A 543 8.29 11.11 15.54
C ARG A 543 8.38 11.01 14.01
N ILE A 544 7.24 10.99 13.33
CA ILE A 544 7.18 10.94 11.86
C ILE A 544 7.84 12.19 11.27
N ARG A 545 7.45 13.36 11.78
CA ARG A 545 7.93 14.65 11.27
C ARG A 545 9.41 14.89 11.57
N MET A 546 9.91 14.53 12.75
CA MET A 546 11.34 14.59 13.09
C MET A 546 12.17 13.63 12.23
N ARG A 547 11.68 12.40 12.00
CA ARG A 547 12.32 11.45 11.07
C ARG A 547 12.40 12.03 9.66
N ALA A 548 11.34 12.71 9.22
CA ALA A 548 11.25 13.35 7.92
C ALA A 548 12.00 14.69 7.82
N GLY A 549 12.52 15.22 8.92
CA GLY A 549 13.27 16.47 8.93
C GLY A 549 12.41 17.71 8.70
N VAL A 550 11.16 17.69 9.16
CA VAL A 550 10.23 18.83 9.11
C VAL A 550 9.72 19.18 10.52
N PRO A 551 9.55 20.46 10.88
CA PRO A 551 9.10 20.88 12.22
C PRO A 551 7.78 20.23 12.65
N ASP A 552 7.60 19.96 13.94
CA ASP A 552 6.31 19.49 14.48
C ASP A 552 5.21 20.56 14.33
N TYR A 553 3.95 20.17 14.47
CA TYR A 553 2.84 21.12 14.47
C TYR A 553 2.78 21.94 15.75
N SER A 554 2.19 23.13 15.62
CA SER A 554 1.99 24.05 16.74
C SER A 554 0.99 23.50 17.76
N ASP A 555 1.07 23.99 19.00
CA ASP A 555 0.06 23.73 20.03
C ASP A 555 -1.35 24.12 19.59
N ALA A 556 -1.48 25.20 18.81
CA ALA A 556 -2.77 25.66 18.31
C ALA A 556 -3.40 24.62 17.38
N THR A 557 -2.59 23.98 16.53
CA THR A 557 -3.03 22.89 15.66
C THR A 557 -3.46 21.68 16.48
N TYR A 558 -2.65 21.20 17.42
CA TYR A 558 -3.04 20.04 18.25
C TYR A 558 -4.29 20.28 19.10
N LYS A 559 -4.53 21.51 19.55
CA LYS A 559 -5.71 21.87 20.35
C LYS A 559 -6.98 22.04 19.51
N ASN A 560 -6.86 22.20 18.19
CA ASN A 560 -7.98 22.36 17.27
C ASN A 560 -8.21 21.05 16.48
N PRO A 561 -9.26 20.28 16.79
CA PRO A 561 -9.52 19.00 16.12
C PRO A 561 -9.65 19.10 14.60
N ASP A 562 -10.24 20.17 14.08
CA ASP A 562 -10.45 20.35 12.64
C ASP A 562 -9.15 20.69 11.92
N ASP A 563 -8.35 21.61 12.47
CA ASP A 563 -7.03 21.95 11.92
C ASP A 563 -6.10 20.74 11.96
N PHE A 564 -6.04 20.04 13.10
CA PHE A 564 -5.25 18.81 13.20
C PHE A 564 -5.70 17.75 12.20
N ARG A 565 -7.02 17.53 12.04
CA ARG A 565 -7.55 16.56 11.06
C ARG A 565 -7.06 16.88 9.66
N MET A 566 -7.13 18.14 9.22
CA MET A 566 -6.64 18.54 7.89
C MET A 566 -5.13 18.29 7.73
N LYS A 567 -4.33 18.67 8.72
CA LYS A 567 -2.87 18.46 8.70
C LYS A 567 -2.52 16.98 8.72
N LEU A 568 -3.21 16.18 9.51
CA LEU A 568 -3.07 14.73 9.61
C LEU A 568 -3.40 14.04 8.28
N LYS A 569 -4.51 14.39 7.63
CA LYS A 569 -4.87 13.84 6.31
C LYS A 569 -3.75 14.08 5.30
N LYS A 570 -3.14 15.27 5.33
CA LYS A 570 -1.99 15.63 4.49
C LYS A 570 -0.72 14.86 4.86
N GLU A 571 -0.42 14.71 6.15
CA GLU A 571 0.72 13.91 6.63
C GLU A 571 0.58 12.44 6.21
N ARG A 572 -0.63 11.87 6.31
CA ARG A 572 -0.92 10.51 5.82
C ARG A 572 -0.69 10.39 4.32
N GLN A 573 -1.15 11.38 3.52
CA GLN A 573 -0.95 11.40 2.08
C GLN A 573 0.55 11.38 1.70
N VAL A 574 1.38 12.17 2.40
CA VAL A 574 2.82 12.26 2.15
C VAL A 574 3.56 11.02 2.66
N GLU A 575 3.32 10.65 3.91
CA GLU A 575 4.06 9.57 4.58
C GLU A 575 3.76 8.21 3.94
N LEU A 576 2.50 7.93 3.59
CA LEU A 576 2.04 6.66 3.02
C LEU A 576 1.91 6.68 1.49
N PHE A 577 2.54 7.66 0.82
CA PHE A 577 2.44 7.82 -0.62
C PHE A 577 2.87 6.57 -1.39
N GLY A 578 2.02 6.06 -2.28
CA GLY A 578 2.29 4.88 -3.09
C GLY A 578 2.44 3.58 -2.28
N GLU A 579 1.81 3.50 -1.10
CA GLU A 579 1.79 2.29 -0.26
C GLU A 579 0.36 1.79 -0.03
N ASN A 580 0.17 0.48 -0.16
CA ASN A 580 -1.03 -0.32 0.10
C ASN A 580 -2.36 0.23 -0.43
N CYS A 581 -2.35 1.02 -1.51
CA CYS A 581 -3.48 1.81 -1.99
C CYS A 581 -4.11 2.70 -0.89
N MET A 582 -3.31 3.15 0.09
CA MET A 582 -3.82 3.87 1.26
C MET A 582 -4.60 5.12 0.83
N ARG A 583 -4.10 5.88 -0.15
CA ARG A 583 -4.78 7.09 -0.63
C ARG A 583 -6.17 6.80 -1.20
N TYR A 584 -6.29 5.77 -2.03
CA TYR A 584 -7.56 5.34 -2.63
C TYR A 584 -8.64 5.09 -1.57
N PHE A 585 -8.26 4.40 -0.49
CA PHE A 585 -9.17 4.03 0.58
C PHE A 585 -9.36 5.14 1.62
N ASP A 586 -8.33 5.92 1.93
CA ASP A 586 -8.40 7.06 2.84
C ASP A 586 -9.42 8.09 2.32
N LEU A 587 -9.40 8.40 1.02
CA LEU A 587 -10.40 9.27 0.39
C LEU A 587 -11.83 8.74 0.50
N ARG A 588 -12.01 7.42 0.36
CA ARG A 588 -13.34 6.78 0.44
C ARG A 588 -13.86 6.77 1.87
N ARG A 589 -13.04 6.32 2.82
CA ARG A 589 -13.46 6.20 4.23
C ARG A 589 -13.73 7.57 4.86
N TRP A 590 -13.01 8.63 4.46
CA TRP A 590 -13.29 10.01 4.87
C TRP A 590 -14.46 10.66 4.15
N LYS A 591 -14.99 10.03 3.10
CA LYS A 591 -15.95 10.60 2.15
C LYS A 591 -15.42 11.79 1.34
N ASP A 592 -14.12 12.00 1.27
CA ASP A 592 -13.50 13.07 0.47
C ASP A 592 -13.46 12.73 -1.04
N ALA A 593 -13.60 11.45 -1.41
CA ALA A 593 -13.49 10.98 -2.80
C ALA A 593 -14.40 11.73 -3.80
N MET A 594 -15.65 12.09 -3.42
CA MET A 594 -16.56 12.87 -4.26
C MET A 594 -15.99 14.23 -4.69
N ILE A 595 -15.12 14.83 -3.88
CA ILE A 595 -14.45 16.09 -4.19
C ILE A 595 -13.11 15.80 -4.85
N GLU A 596 -12.30 14.96 -4.23
CA GLU A 596 -10.88 14.81 -4.57
C GLU A 596 -10.64 13.98 -5.83
N GLU A 597 -11.47 12.96 -6.08
CA GLU A 597 -11.35 12.13 -7.29
C GLU A 597 -12.00 12.79 -8.52
N ASN A 598 -12.95 13.72 -8.33
CA ASN A 598 -13.56 14.48 -9.43
C ASN A 598 -12.76 15.72 -9.86
N GLN A 599 -11.63 16.02 -9.19
CA GLN A 599 -10.73 17.07 -9.66
C GLN A 599 -10.06 16.67 -10.97
N LEU A 600 -9.87 17.66 -11.83
CA LEU A 600 -9.16 17.46 -13.10
C LEU A 600 -7.72 17.04 -12.84
N LEU A 601 -7.28 15.98 -13.52
CA LEU A 601 -5.89 15.53 -13.47
C LEU A 601 -4.98 16.61 -14.05
N GLN A 602 -3.95 17.01 -13.28
CA GLN A 602 -3.01 18.06 -13.67
C GLN A 602 -1.56 17.59 -13.55
N GLY A 603 -0.69 18.18 -14.39
CA GLY A 603 0.75 17.97 -14.42
C GLY A 603 1.46 19.02 -15.25
N CYS A 604 2.71 18.75 -15.62
CA CYS A 604 3.48 19.50 -16.61
C CYS A 604 2.87 19.36 -18.02
N ASN A 605 3.16 20.32 -18.89
CA ASN A 605 2.76 20.29 -20.29
C ASN A 605 3.70 19.40 -21.14
N ILE A 606 3.38 18.11 -21.23
CA ILE A 606 4.17 17.12 -21.99
C ILE A 606 4.22 17.35 -23.51
N ASN A 607 3.56 18.39 -24.03
CA ASN A 607 3.58 18.72 -25.46
C ASN A 607 4.68 19.73 -25.84
N VAL A 608 5.44 20.23 -24.86
CA VAL A 608 6.56 21.18 -25.03
C VAL A 608 7.85 20.40 -25.30
N SER A 609 8.55 20.75 -26.39
CA SER A 609 9.88 20.22 -26.74
C SER A 609 11.00 20.91 -25.97
N ASP A 610 12.22 20.41 -26.07
CA ASP A 610 13.45 20.93 -25.46
C ASP A 610 13.98 22.25 -26.07
N ASP A 611 13.10 23.07 -26.65
CA ASP A 611 13.44 24.37 -27.20
C ASP A 611 13.62 25.40 -26.09
N GLU A 612 14.83 25.95 -25.96
CA GLU A 612 15.23 26.90 -24.91
C GLU A 612 14.26 28.09 -24.77
N THR A 613 13.61 28.51 -25.86
CA THR A 613 12.70 29.66 -25.83
C THR A 613 11.36 29.37 -25.18
N HIS A 614 10.89 28.11 -25.21
CA HIS A 614 9.58 27.70 -24.71
C HIS A 614 9.65 26.65 -23.60
N ILE A 615 10.85 26.20 -23.21
CA ILE A 615 11.00 25.10 -22.26
C ILE A 615 10.37 25.36 -20.88
N ALA A 616 10.29 26.64 -20.48
CA ALA A 616 9.60 27.04 -19.26
C ALA A 616 8.10 26.69 -19.30
N ASP A 617 7.48 26.64 -20.48
CA ASP A 617 6.06 26.29 -20.63
C ASP A 617 5.77 24.83 -20.28
N PHE A 618 6.78 23.94 -20.30
CA PHE A 618 6.64 22.57 -19.81
C PHE A 618 6.17 22.56 -18.35
N TYR A 619 6.68 23.47 -17.52
CA TYR A 619 6.44 23.48 -16.08
C TYR A 619 5.13 24.18 -15.68
N LYS A 620 4.38 24.73 -16.64
CA LYS A 620 3.09 25.37 -16.36
C LYS A 620 2.03 24.29 -16.07
N PRO A 621 1.31 24.37 -14.93
CA PRO A 621 0.25 23.44 -14.60
C PRO A 621 -0.77 23.32 -15.74
N THR A 622 -0.92 22.12 -16.26
CA THR A 622 -1.75 21.80 -17.43
C THR A 622 -2.70 20.67 -17.10
N ILE A 623 -3.97 20.83 -17.51
CA ILE A 623 -4.97 19.78 -17.40
C ILE A 623 -4.65 18.68 -18.40
N ILE A 624 -4.63 17.43 -17.93
CA ILE A 624 -4.40 16.25 -18.75
C ILE A 624 -5.74 15.75 -19.27
N THR A 625 -6.09 16.16 -20.49
CA THR A 625 -7.43 15.91 -21.06
C THR A 625 -7.64 14.50 -21.59
N THR A 626 -6.61 13.64 -21.60
CA THR A 626 -6.71 12.26 -22.10
C THR A 626 -7.28 11.28 -21.07
N VAL A 627 -7.49 11.73 -19.83
CA VAL A 627 -8.09 10.97 -18.74
C VAL A 627 -9.26 11.74 -18.17
N HIS A 628 -10.45 11.17 -18.27
CA HIS A 628 -11.67 11.79 -17.72
C HIS A 628 -11.99 11.23 -16.34
N LYS A 629 -11.44 11.82 -15.29
CA LYS A 629 -11.71 11.35 -13.94
C LYS A 629 -13.20 11.47 -13.59
N VAL A 630 -13.81 10.38 -13.14
CA VAL A 630 -15.20 10.31 -12.70
C VAL A 630 -15.28 9.56 -11.37
N PHE A 631 -15.93 10.19 -10.39
CA PHE A 631 -16.33 9.52 -9.17
C PHE A 631 -17.78 9.86 -8.82
N GLU A 632 -18.60 8.83 -8.67
CA GLU A 632 -20.03 8.94 -8.36
C GLU A 632 -20.34 8.31 -7.01
N GLN A 633 -21.49 8.66 -6.41
CA GLN A 633 -21.90 8.14 -5.10
C GLN A 633 -21.87 6.60 -5.01
N ARG A 634 -22.27 5.90 -6.08
CA ARG A 634 -22.23 4.44 -6.13
C ARG A 634 -20.81 3.85 -6.01
N MET A 635 -19.78 4.61 -6.39
CA MET A 635 -18.38 4.17 -6.45
C MET A 635 -17.68 4.13 -5.08
N TYR A 636 -18.36 4.53 -4.00
CA TYR A 636 -17.88 4.26 -2.64
C TYR A 636 -17.81 2.76 -2.33
N LEU A 637 -18.71 1.96 -2.91
CA LEU A 637 -18.72 0.50 -2.79
C LEU A 637 -18.76 -0.12 -4.18
N TRP A 638 -17.97 -1.16 -4.42
CA TRP A 638 -17.92 -1.80 -5.73
C TRP A 638 -19.18 -2.62 -6.03
N PRO A 639 -19.53 -2.79 -7.32
CA PRO A 639 -20.60 -3.69 -7.72
C PRO A 639 -20.21 -5.14 -7.44
N PHE A 640 -21.14 -5.93 -6.90
CA PHE A 640 -21.01 -7.39 -6.94
C PHE A 640 -21.14 -7.89 -8.37
N PRO A 641 -20.35 -8.88 -8.80
CA PRO A 641 -20.47 -9.43 -10.14
C PRO A 641 -21.83 -10.11 -10.37
N THR A 642 -22.41 -9.93 -11.55
CA THR A 642 -23.73 -10.50 -11.89
C THR A 642 -23.76 -12.02 -11.80
N TYR A 643 -22.65 -12.70 -12.15
CA TYR A 643 -22.56 -14.16 -12.04
C TYR A 643 -22.68 -14.64 -10.59
N GLU A 644 -22.19 -13.86 -9.62
CA GLU A 644 -22.28 -14.22 -8.21
C GLU A 644 -23.70 -14.00 -7.67
N LEU A 645 -24.34 -12.90 -8.07
CA LEU A 645 -25.75 -12.63 -7.73
C LEU A 645 -26.70 -13.72 -8.26
N LYS A 646 -26.35 -14.37 -9.38
CA LYS A 646 -27.11 -15.52 -9.91
C LYS A 646 -26.90 -16.81 -9.10
N ARG A 647 -25.77 -16.95 -8.41
CA ARG A 647 -25.43 -18.14 -7.60
C ARG A 647 -25.99 -18.03 -6.19
N ASN A 648 -25.84 -16.86 -5.57
CA ASN A 648 -26.36 -16.59 -4.24
C ASN A 648 -27.63 -15.74 -4.35
N VAL A 649 -28.78 -16.40 -4.36
CA VAL A 649 -30.09 -15.74 -4.54
C VAL A 649 -30.47 -14.82 -3.38
N ASN A 650 -29.79 -14.94 -2.23
CA ASN A 650 -29.99 -14.10 -1.06
C ASN A 650 -29.04 -12.88 -1.03
N MET A 651 -28.14 -12.76 -2.00
CA MET A 651 -27.21 -11.62 -2.10
C MET A 651 -27.84 -10.45 -2.87
N THR A 652 -27.70 -9.24 -2.33
CA THR A 652 -28.18 -8.00 -2.96
C THR A 652 -27.05 -7.18 -3.55
N GLN A 653 -27.33 -6.46 -4.64
CA GLN A 653 -26.39 -5.53 -5.25
C GLN A 653 -26.19 -4.27 -4.40
N ASN A 654 -25.03 -3.62 -4.50
CA ASN A 654 -24.80 -2.29 -3.94
C ASN A 654 -25.60 -1.22 -4.73
N PRO A 655 -26.22 -0.23 -4.07
CA PRO A 655 -27.09 0.73 -4.75
C PRO A 655 -26.39 1.50 -5.88
N GLY A 656 -27.08 1.63 -7.03
CA GLY A 656 -26.63 2.39 -8.20
C GLY A 656 -25.84 1.57 -9.24
N TRP A 657 -25.61 0.29 -8.98
CA TRP A 657 -24.89 -0.63 -9.87
C TRP A 657 -25.77 -1.55 -10.69
#